data_AF-A0A8J9VEV0-F1
#
_entry.id   AF-A0A8J9VEV0-F1
#
_cell.length_a   1.000
_cell.length_b   1.000
_cell.length_c   1.000
_cell.angle_alpha   90.00
_cell.angle_beta   90.00
_cell.angle_gamma   90.00
#
_symmetry.space_group_name_H-M   'P 1'
#
loop_
_entity.id
_entity.type
_entity.pdbx_description
1 polymer ?
#
loop_
_entity_poly.entity_id
_entity_poly.type
_entity_poly.pdbx_seq_one_letter_code
_entity_poly.pdbx_strand_id
1 'polypeptide(L)'
;MAPNFSKDAILQGSVDYFCLICETYLISEEEAFVHVSNVTHLKKLSTIQYVDEYMEDGIKKINGKYFCELCNKLLPVLARVRLHIMDLTHIDKKSYHILKRKNNFVIAFEQFVINEQSWHGLNENSCALCNLEYEDEELHKVESCHILNLIQNKVEFDKNKNVYRKVDEVSFQCLTCNSILALHDLTSHFNEGEHKSIYQTCCEAYQKIKHVPAEKSNKSKVVNKNILKTQDKCDKNNSTDLNNEKKQTKELDAGTKDEKLDSSKINKALKSTTENKENVSENNENVSKNINNDVNVLNSQYVYDENCEDNICKMLNTTDYVTKDENGKTWCILCDWIMDSCKIFDHVEGQHHQTILKLHKERAKKLKNINKPHKNVAAKNSTDKDNMLLLNSIDTFQKNGININFESNSATCKKCTIALEYDFEAISKHIAEHNKSIPTKEKRKPAEFPSGTDKLADRQNSLFTSPVHLKRDTEDTILEINGKTDDTIKINDSCEDKNSIHVPKQTDSKKIQIAKLELKKPKKIVLSKVPLIAYIKNLTAIDGSMFKDIIINEKFVINFLSFCFIAHEKHLYKCILCEESMTFNNILDHTQTPRHDKAINETSVILQVDSEFIRELQPGKFHCGFCNIVKSSWDEMLEHLETSSHKEGKNSANWRLMQYEPQLAHNSMQRQIQETLFLEMFNRFF
;
A
#
# COMPACT_ATOMS: atom_id res chain seq x y z
N MET A 1 7.24 -27.91 7.72
CA MET A 1 7.99 -27.35 6.58
C MET A 1 8.61 -28.51 5.84
N ALA A 2 8.63 -28.49 4.51
CA ALA A 2 9.42 -29.43 3.74
C ALA A 2 10.93 -29.17 3.95
N PRO A 3 11.81 -30.18 3.89
CA PRO A 3 13.26 -30.02 3.91
C PRO A 3 13.75 -29.25 2.68
N ASN A 4 14.63 -28.27 2.87
CA ASN A 4 15.26 -27.52 1.78
C ASN A 4 16.59 -28.18 1.40
N PHE A 5 16.55 -29.08 0.41
CA PHE A 5 17.72 -29.81 -0.11
C PHE A 5 18.63 -28.99 -1.06
N SER A 6 18.29 -27.72 -1.38
CA SER A 6 19.17 -26.88 -2.20
C SER A 6 20.48 -26.52 -1.46
N LYS A 7 20.48 -26.67 -0.13
CA LYS A 7 21.68 -26.76 0.73
C LYS A 7 22.69 -27.78 0.22
N ASP A 8 22.20 -28.95 -0.16
CA ASP A 8 22.97 -30.13 -0.59
C ASP A 8 23.08 -30.21 -2.13
N ALA A 9 22.81 -29.09 -2.81
CA ALA A 9 22.77 -28.96 -4.27
C ALA A 9 21.86 -29.97 -4.98
N ILE A 10 20.74 -30.31 -4.33
CA ILE A 10 19.62 -30.95 -5.01
C ILE A 10 18.78 -29.85 -5.67
N LEU A 11 18.57 -29.99 -6.97
CA LEU A 11 17.56 -29.24 -7.72
C LEU A 11 16.21 -29.92 -7.49
N GLN A 12 15.31 -29.25 -6.78
CA GLN A 12 13.97 -29.77 -6.47
C GLN A 12 12.96 -29.36 -7.56
N GLY A 13 12.18 -30.32 -8.06
CA GLY A 13 11.04 -30.11 -8.94
C GLY A 13 9.72 -29.99 -8.16
N SER A 14 8.60 -30.20 -8.85
CA SER A 14 7.27 -30.25 -8.22
C SER A 14 6.95 -31.59 -7.54
N VAL A 15 7.67 -32.65 -7.93
CA VAL A 15 7.55 -34.02 -7.40
C VAL A 15 8.94 -34.65 -7.28
N ASP A 16 9.73 -34.54 -8.35
CA ASP A 16 11.06 -35.15 -8.48
C ASP A 16 12.19 -34.29 -7.92
N TYR A 17 13.36 -34.91 -7.75
CA TYR A 17 14.59 -34.28 -7.26
C TYR A 17 15.79 -34.69 -8.14
N PHE A 18 16.78 -33.82 -8.30
CA PHE A 18 18.00 -34.11 -9.05
C PHE A 18 19.26 -33.60 -8.35
N CYS A 19 20.17 -34.50 -7.98
CA CYS A 19 21.44 -34.11 -7.38
C CYS A 19 22.41 -33.59 -8.44
N LEU A 20 22.74 -32.28 -8.39
CA LEU A 20 23.63 -31.63 -9.35
C LEU A 20 25.10 -32.08 -9.25
N ILE A 21 25.47 -32.74 -8.15
CA ILE A 21 26.85 -33.15 -7.83
C ILE A 21 27.10 -34.64 -8.15
N CYS A 22 26.08 -35.47 -7.97
CA CYS A 22 26.10 -36.88 -8.32
C CYS A 22 25.47 -37.17 -9.68
N GLU A 23 24.86 -36.16 -10.32
CA GLU A 23 24.10 -36.25 -11.58
C GLU A 23 23.05 -37.37 -11.53
N THR A 24 22.40 -37.49 -10.37
CA THR A 24 21.47 -38.56 -10.02
C THR A 24 20.05 -38.00 -9.90
N TYR A 25 19.13 -38.55 -10.70
CA TYR A 25 17.69 -38.35 -10.56
C TYR A 25 17.15 -39.18 -9.38
N LEU A 26 16.22 -38.61 -8.63
CA LEU A 26 15.71 -39.09 -7.35
C LEU A 26 14.19 -38.85 -7.33
N ILE A 27 13.42 -39.92 -7.14
CA ILE A 27 11.98 -39.95 -7.43
C ILE A 27 11.15 -39.34 -6.28
N SER A 28 11.66 -39.36 -5.05
CA SER A 28 10.93 -38.88 -3.87
C SER A 28 11.81 -38.13 -2.86
N GLU A 29 11.14 -37.48 -1.89
CA GLU A 29 11.77 -36.79 -0.75
C GLU A 29 12.61 -37.75 0.11
N GLU A 30 12.16 -39.01 0.29
CA GLU A 30 12.90 -40.05 1.01
C GLU A 30 14.16 -40.48 0.26
N GLU A 31 14.10 -40.65 -1.07
CA GLU A 31 15.29 -40.92 -1.87
C GLU A 31 16.30 -39.77 -1.80
N ALA A 32 15.81 -38.52 -1.87
CA ALA A 32 16.66 -37.34 -1.69
C ALA A 32 17.30 -37.29 -0.30
N PHE A 33 16.55 -37.57 0.76
CA PHE A 33 17.05 -37.60 2.14
C PHE A 33 18.12 -38.69 2.35
N VAL A 34 17.92 -39.89 1.80
CA VAL A 34 18.91 -40.99 1.83
C VAL A 34 20.13 -40.64 0.97
N HIS A 35 19.94 -39.96 -0.16
CA HIS A 35 21.05 -39.53 -1.03
C HIS A 35 21.95 -38.48 -0.36
N VAL A 36 21.39 -37.41 0.23
CA VAL A 36 22.22 -36.37 0.89
C VAL A 36 22.95 -36.90 2.12
N SER A 37 22.36 -37.90 2.80
CA SER A 37 22.99 -38.63 3.90
C SER A 37 24.16 -39.55 3.48
N ASN A 38 24.38 -39.76 2.17
CA ASN A 38 25.40 -40.67 1.67
C ASN A 38 26.81 -40.07 1.81
N VAL A 39 27.74 -40.80 2.45
CA VAL A 39 29.14 -40.39 2.65
C VAL A 39 29.84 -40.01 1.33
N THR A 40 29.48 -40.63 0.21
CA THR A 40 30.02 -40.30 -1.12
C THR A 40 29.46 -38.97 -1.66
N HIS A 41 28.18 -38.67 -1.39
CA HIS A 41 27.60 -37.36 -1.72
C HIS A 41 28.26 -36.27 -0.88
N LEU A 42 28.32 -36.44 0.45
CA LEU A 42 28.90 -35.47 1.39
C LEU A 42 30.37 -35.14 1.05
N LYS A 43 31.17 -36.14 0.65
CA LYS A 43 32.56 -35.94 0.20
C LYS A 43 32.71 -35.15 -1.10
N LYS A 44 31.71 -35.17 -1.98
CA LYS A 44 31.69 -34.30 -3.17
C LYS A 44 31.11 -32.93 -2.85
N LEU A 45 30.08 -32.85 -2.00
CA LEU A 45 29.48 -31.59 -1.54
C LEU A 45 30.52 -30.68 -0.88
N SER A 46 31.42 -31.25 -0.07
CA SER A 46 32.53 -30.50 0.56
C SER A 46 33.60 -29.97 -0.41
N THR A 47 33.61 -30.39 -1.68
CA THR A 47 34.51 -29.81 -2.72
C THR A 47 33.83 -28.75 -3.58
N ILE A 48 32.51 -28.55 -3.44
CA ILE A 48 31.80 -27.46 -4.12
C ILE A 48 32.07 -26.14 -3.41
N GLN A 49 32.59 -25.18 -4.16
CA GLN A 49 32.81 -23.81 -3.71
C GLN A 49 31.64 -22.91 -4.11
N TYR A 50 31.37 -21.91 -3.27
CA TYR A 50 30.61 -20.74 -3.68
C TYR A 50 31.43 -19.93 -4.71
N VAL A 51 30.76 -19.10 -5.50
CA VAL A 51 31.44 -18.04 -6.26
C VAL A 51 31.70 -16.89 -5.30
N ASP A 52 32.96 -16.53 -5.07
CA ASP A 52 33.34 -15.53 -4.05
C ASP A 52 32.56 -14.20 -4.20
N GLU A 53 32.40 -13.72 -5.44
CA GLU A 53 31.66 -12.50 -5.81
C GLU A 53 30.15 -12.58 -5.45
N TYR A 54 29.60 -13.79 -5.21
CA TYR A 54 28.17 -14.07 -4.99
C TYR A 54 27.92 -15.08 -3.85
N MET A 55 28.83 -15.21 -2.89
CA MET A 55 28.69 -16.17 -1.78
C MET A 55 27.44 -15.90 -0.94
N GLU A 56 27.12 -14.63 -0.71
CA GLU A 56 25.98 -14.19 0.09
C GLU A 56 24.63 -14.37 -0.64
N ASP A 57 24.67 -14.59 -1.96
CA ASP A 57 23.54 -14.92 -2.81
C ASP A 57 23.35 -16.44 -2.97
N GLY A 58 24.10 -17.24 -2.21
CA GLY A 58 24.01 -18.70 -2.20
C GLY A 58 24.41 -19.34 -3.52
N ILE A 59 25.26 -18.69 -4.32
CA ILE A 59 25.64 -19.15 -5.65
C ILE A 59 26.82 -20.13 -5.57
N LYS A 60 26.57 -21.41 -5.86
CA LYS A 60 27.57 -22.48 -5.96
C LYS A 60 27.97 -22.70 -7.41
N LYS A 61 29.24 -23.03 -7.67
CA LYS A 61 29.71 -23.42 -9.01
C LYS A 61 29.80 -24.96 -9.10
N ILE A 62 28.99 -25.56 -9.96
CA ILE A 62 28.81 -27.03 -10.04
C ILE A 62 28.85 -27.45 -11.51
N ASN A 63 29.76 -28.37 -11.86
CA ASN A 63 29.94 -28.93 -13.21
C ASN A 63 29.91 -27.88 -14.33
N GLY A 64 30.63 -26.78 -14.13
CA GLY A 64 30.73 -25.64 -15.06
C GLY A 64 29.55 -24.65 -15.02
N LYS A 65 28.43 -25.01 -14.39
CA LYS A 65 27.21 -24.20 -14.24
C LYS A 65 27.18 -23.51 -12.87
N TYR A 66 26.17 -22.66 -12.66
CA TYR A 66 25.98 -21.87 -11.45
C TYR A 66 24.62 -22.20 -10.84
N PHE A 67 24.57 -22.61 -9.57
CA PHE A 67 23.34 -22.97 -8.87
C PHE A 67 23.07 -22.00 -7.72
N CYS A 68 21.89 -21.39 -7.69
CA CYS A 68 21.43 -20.59 -6.56
C CYS A 68 20.68 -21.48 -5.56
N GLU A 69 21.24 -21.62 -4.35
CA GLU A 69 20.61 -22.30 -3.22
C GLU A 69 19.28 -21.65 -2.83
N LEU A 70 19.23 -20.32 -2.77
CA LEU A 70 18.09 -19.54 -2.26
C LEU A 70 16.87 -19.67 -3.19
N CYS A 71 17.12 -19.68 -4.50
CA CYS A 71 16.08 -19.74 -5.52
C CYS A 71 15.81 -21.12 -6.10
N ASN A 72 16.62 -22.14 -5.73
CA ASN A 72 16.59 -23.49 -6.31
C ASN A 72 16.66 -23.45 -7.85
N LYS A 73 17.63 -22.69 -8.39
CA LYS A 73 17.71 -22.35 -9.82
C LYS A 73 19.10 -22.59 -10.39
N LEU A 74 19.18 -23.39 -11.45
CA LEU A 74 20.41 -23.65 -12.20
C LEU A 74 20.55 -22.66 -13.38
N LEU A 75 21.72 -22.05 -13.52
CA LEU A 75 22.04 -21.02 -14.48
C LEU A 75 23.30 -21.40 -15.28
N PRO A 76 23.30 -21.23 -16.62
CA PRO A 76 24.39 -21.76 -17.45
C PRO A 76 25.66 -20.90 -17.45
N VAL A 77 25.55 -19.59 -17.19
CA VAL A 77 26.68 -18.63 -17.30
C VAL A 77 26.60 -17.53 -16.25
N LEU A 78 27.75 -16.96 -15.87
CA LEU A 78 27.89 -15.92 -14.83
C LEU A 78 27.04 -14.66 -15.14
N ALA A 79 26.89 -14.29 -16.40
CA ALA A 79 26.03 -13.15 -16.80
C ALA A 79 24.55 -13.36 -16.43
N ARG A 80 24.06 -14.61 -16.42
CA ARG A 80 22.70 -14.94 -15.95
C ARG A 80 22.61 -14.91 -14.42
N VAL A 81 23.70 -15.14 -13.69
CA VAL A 81 23.76 -14.95 -12.22
C VAL A 81 23.57 -13.47 -11.88
N ARG A 82 24.32 -12.58 -12.53
CA ARG A 82 24.24 -11.11 -12.33
C ARG A 82 22.81 -10.57 -12.52
N LEU A 83 22.11 -11.03 -13.57
CA LEU A 83 20.71 -10.68 -13.79
C LEU A 83 19.76 -11.33 -12.77
N HIS A 84 20.04 -12.57 -12.32
CA HIS A 84 19.19 -13.27 -11.37
C HIS A 84 19.24 -12.70 -9.95
N ILE A 85 20.42 -12.29 -9.45
CA ILE A 85 20.53 -11.76 -8.09
C ILE A 85 19.91 -10.36 -7.92
N MET A 86 19.63 -9.68 -9.03
CA MET A 86 18.89 -8.41 -9.09
C MET A 86 17.36 -8.61 -9.25
N ASP A 87 16.90 -9.85 -9.40
CA ASP A 87 15.48 -10.21 -9.47
C ASP A 87 14.83 -10.01 -8.10
N LEU A 88 13.69 -9.32 -8.03
CA LEU A 88 12.96 -9.11 -6.78
C LEU A 88 12.63 -10.43 -6.07
N THR A 89 12.34 -11.49 -6.83
CA THR A 89 12.05 -12.82 -6.28
C THR A 89 13.27 -13.48 -5.63
N HIS A 90 14.48 -13.10 -6.04
CA HIS A 90 15.73 -13.52 -5.39
C HIS A 90 16.01 -12.68 -4.16
N ILE A 91 15.83 -11.36 -4.23
CA ILE A 91 16.04 -10.43 -3.11
C ILE A 91 15.11 -10.80 -1.93
N ASP A 92 13.84 -11.09 -2.21
CA ASP A 92 12.87 -11.53 -1.19
C ASP A 92 13.21 -12.92 -0.63
N LYS A 93 13.63 -13.88 -1.48
CA LYS A 93 14.12 -15.18 -0.98
C LYS A 93 15.38 -15.05 -0.12
N LYS A 94 16.29 -14.13 -0.47
CA LYS A 94 17.49 -13.81 0.30
C LYS A 94 17.16 -13.25 1.68
N SER A 95 16.15 -12.39 1.81
CA SER A 95 15.76 -11.84 3.13
C SER A 95 15.31 -12.93 4.12
N TYR A 96 14.54 -13.93 3.67
CA TYR A 96 14.14 -15.07 4.51
C TYR A 96 15.32 -15.96 4.96
N HIS A 97 16.43 -15.94 4.23
CA HIS A 97 17.65 -16.67 4.61
C HIS A 97 18.63 -15.85 5.45
N ILE A 98 18.55 -14.51 5.40
CA ILE A 98 19.33 -13.58 6.24
C ILE A 98 18.81 -13.57 7.68
N LEU A 99 17.49 -13.52 7.89
CA LEU A 99 16.86 -13.42 9.22
C LEU A 99 16.41 -14.78 9.75
N LYS A 100 16.83 -15.13 10.97
CA LYS A 100 16.45 -16.40 11.64
C LYS A 100 16.15 -16.18 13.11
N ARG A 101 14.99 -16.61 13.59
CA ARG A 101 14.69 -16.63 15.04
C ARG A 101 15.30 -17.90 15.67
N LYS A 102 16.17 -17.74 16.66
CA LYS A 102 16.81 -18.81 17.46
C LYS A 102 16.51 -18.54 18.93
N ASN A 103 15.67 -19.37 19.53
CA ASN A 103 15.03 -19.08 20.83
C ASN A 103 14.29 -17.72 20.72
N ASN A 104 14.43 -16.82 21.70
CA ASN A 104 13.80 -15.49 21.66
C ASN A 104 14.55 -14.49 20.76
N PHE A 105 15.77 -14.81 20.30
CA PHE A 105 16.61 -13.88 19.54
C PHE A 105 16.32 -13.94 18.05
N VAL A 106 16.28 -12.78 17.38
CA VAL A 106 16.36 -12.71 15.91
C VAL A 106 17.82 -12.48 15.53
N ILE A 107 18.34 -13.30 14.62
CA ILE A 107 19.73 -13.28 14.17
C ILE A 107 19.74 -12.84 12.71
N ALA A 108 20.57 -11.85 12.38
CA ALA A 108 20.80 -11.37 11.03
C ALA A 108 22.15 -11.88 10.50
N PHE A 109 22.17 -12.31 9.24
CA PHE A 109 23.33 -12.78 8.46
C PHE A 109 24.14 -13.95 9.06
N GLU A 110 23.65 -14.58 10.14
CA GLU A 110 24.47 -15.42 11.02
C GLU A 110 25.73 -14.69 11.54
N GLN A 111 25.60 -13.39 11.81
CA GLN A 111 26.70 -12.53 12.27
C GLN A 111 26.35 -11.69 13.51
N PHE A 112 25.10 -11.22 13.66
CA PHE A 112 24.70 -10.40 14.81
C PHE A 112 23.26 -10.67 15.29
N VAL A 113 22.97 -10.29 16.55
CA VAL A 113 21.65 -10.37 17.19
C VAL A 113 20.89 -9.05 17.08
N ILE A 114 19.67 -9.10 16.57
CA ILE A 114 18.65 -8.06 16.76
C ILE A 114 17.96 -8.36 18.11
N ASN A 115 17.95 -7.39 19.03
CA ASN A 115 17.30 -7.55 20.33
C ASN A 115 15.76 -7.51 20.19
N GLU A 116 15.03 -8.01 21.20
CA GLU A 116 13.57 -8.21 21.09
C GLU A 116 12.79 -6.88 21.01
N GLN A 117 13.21 -5.84 21.74
CA GLN A 117 12.65 -4.50 21.65
C GLN A 117 12.85 -3.89 20.25
N SER A 118 14.06 -3.99 19.67
CA SER A 118 14.32 -3.55 18.29
C SER A 118 13.55 -4.36 17.25
N TRP A 119 13.41 -5.68 17.43
CA TRP A 119 12.60 -6.49 16.50
C TRP A 119 11.12 -6.07 16.49
N HIS A 120 10.56 -5.79 17.67
CA HIS A 120 9.19 -5.30 17.83
C HIS A 120 9.08 -3.77 17.67
N GLY A 121 10.16 -3.02 17.45
CA GLY A 121 10.14 -1.55 17.33
C GLY A 121 9.66 -0.81 18.58
N LEU A 122 10.00 -1.30 19.77
CA LEU A 122 9.53 -0.81 21.07
C LEU A 122 10.60 0.06 21.73
N ASN A 123 10.33 1.35 21.88
CA ASN A 123 11.20 2.34 22.52
C ASN A 123 10.50 2.85 23.79
N GLU A 124 11.13 2.72 24.96
CA GLU A 124 10.61 3.11 26.30
C GLU A 124 9.08 2.96 26.46
N ASN A 125 8.29 3.99 26.11
CA ASN A 125 6.82 4.02 26.20
C ASN A 125 6.08 4.10 24.84
N SER A 126 6.71 3.73 23.71
CA SER A 126 6.18 3.94 22.36
C SER A 126 6.63 2.92 21.32
N CYS A 127 5.72 2.50 20.44
CA CYS A 127 5.99 1.57 19.35
C CYS A 127 6.12 2.29 18.01
N ALA A 128 7.26 2.11 17.34
CA ALA A 128 7.52 2.58 15.98
C ALA A 128 6.61 1.91 14.94
N LEU A 129 6.27 0.63 15.12
CA LEU A 129 5.48 -0.14 14.13
C LEU A 129 3.99 0.21 14.16
N CYS A 130 3.49 0.67 15.30
CA CYS A 130 2.10 1.09 15.51
C CYS A 130 1.93 2.60 15.49
N ASN A 131 3.01 3.37 15.71
CA ASN A 131 2.98 4.81 16.00
C ASN A 131 2.04 5.14 17.17
N LEU A 132 2.10 4.33 18.23
CA LEU A 132 1.30 4.43 19.45
C LEU A 132 2.20 4.47 20.70
N GLU A 133 1.77 5.20 21.72
CA GLU A 133 2.30 5.09 23.08
C GLU A 133 1.64 3.87 23.78
N TYR A 134 2.38 3.17 24.67
CA TYR A 134 1.87 2.01 25.41
C TYR A 134 2.28 2.06 26.90
N GLU A 135 1.47 1.46 27.77
CA GLU A 135 1.73 1.35 29.22
C GLU A 135 2.40 0.03 29.62
N ASP A 136 2.16 -1.05 28.87
CA ASP A 136 2.68 -2.40 29.13
C ASP A 136 3.26 -3.00 27.84
N GLU A 137 4.58 -3.24 27.86
CA GLU A 137 5.33 -3.75 26.70
C GLU A 137 4.90 -5.18 26.32
N GLU A 138 4.56 -6.03 27.28
CA GLU A 138 4.19 -7.43 27.05
C GLU A 138 2.75 -7.58 26.55
N LEU A 139 1.83 -6.72 27.00
CA LEU A 139 0.49 -6.64 26.42
C LEU A 139 0.55 -6.12 24.98
N HIS A 140 1.26 -5.01 24.72
CA HIS A 140 1.36 -4.46 23.36
C HIS A 140 2.03 -5.44 22.37
N LYS A 141 3.05 -6.20 22.81
CA LYS A 141 3.69 -7.26 22.00
C LYS A 141 2.72 -8.30 21.45
N VAL A 142 1.61 -8.59 22.12
CA VAL A 142 0.63 -9.61 21.72
C VAL A 142 -0.63 -9.04 21.06
N GLU A 143 -0.73 -7.72 20.89
CA GLU A 143 -1.86 -7.10 20.20
C GLU A 143 -1.89 -7.47 18.71
N SER A 144 -3.09 -7.73 18.20
CA SER A 144 -3.27 -8.19 16.80
C SER A 144 -2.81 -7.16 15.76
N CYS A 145 -3.00 -5.86 16.03
CA CYS A 145 -2.47 -4.77 15.21
C CYS A 145 -0.94 -4.76 15.20
N HIS A 146 -0.32 -4.90 16.38
CA HIS A 146 1.13 -4.95 16.53
C HIS A 146 1.75 -6.13 15.76
N ILE A 147 1.19 -7.32 15.93
CA ILE A 147 1.65 -8.53 15.23
C ILE A 147 1.46 -8.42 13.71
N LEU A 148 0.37 -7.82 13.23
CA LEU A 148 0.17 -7.57 11.80
C LEU A 148 1.21 -6.57 11.26
N ASN A 149 1.41 -5.44 11.91
CA ASN A 149 2.40 -4.43 11.51
C ASN A 149 3.84 -4.98 11.56
N LEU A 150 4.14 -5.83 12.54
CA LEU A 150 5.42 -6.53 12.68
C LEU A 150 5.70 -7.53 11.55
N ILE A 151 4.65 -8.16 10.99
CA ILE A 151 4.76 -9.09 9.86
C ILE A 151 4.77 -8.34 8.50
N GLN A 152 3.99 -7.26 8.39
CA GLN A 152 3.79 -6.53 7.12
C GLN A 152 4.92 -5.55 6.78
N ASN A 153 5.53 -4.88 7.77
CA ASN A 153 6.59 -3.91 7.51
C ASN A 153 7.89 -4.60 7.06
N LYS A 154 8.22 -4.46 5.77
CA LYS A 154 9.38 -5.10 5.14
C LYS A 154 10.70 -4.69 5.80
N VAL A 155 11.50 -5.69 6.17
CA VAL A 155 12.89 -5.51 6.62
C VAL A 155 13.80 -5.48 5.39
N GLU A 156 14.69 -4.49 5.35
CA GLU A 156 15.56 -4.16 4.22
C GLU A 156 17.04 -4.15 4.67
N PHE A 157 17.93 -4.27 3.69
CA PHE A 157 19.35 -4.52 3.92
C PHE A 157 20.17 -3.69 2.93
N ASP A 158 21.18 -2.96 3.39
CA ASP A 158 22.11 -2.26 2.50
C ASP A 158 23.33 -3.14 2.14
N LYS A 159 24.20 -2.58 1.29
CA LYS A 159 25.45 -3.25 0.85
C LYS A 159 26.47 -3.46 1.97
N ASN A 160 26.28 -2.81 3.12
CA ASN A 160 27.15 -2.91 4.29
C ASN A 160 26.55 -3.82 5.39
N LYS A 161 25.41 -4.48 5.11
CA LYS A 161 24.65 -5.36 6.02
C LYS A 161 23.91 -4.64 7.14
N ASN A 162 23.58 -3.36 6.96
CA ASN A 162 22.86 -2.59 7.95
C ASN A 162 21.40 -3.06 8.10
N VAL A 163 21.03 -3.34 9.35
CA VAL A 163 19.71 -3.71 9.87
C VAL A 163 18.67 -2.58 9.83
N TYR A 164 17.77 -2.46 8.85
CA TYR A 164 16.65 -1.51 8.95
C TYR A 164 15.32 -2.03 8.40
N ARG A 165 14.22 -1.35 8.71
CA ARG A 165 12.90 -1.54 8.08
C ARG A 165 12.27 -0.18 7.80
N LYS A 166 11.40 -0.12 6.80
CA LYS A 166 10.56 1.06 6.56
C LYS A 166 9.41 1.10 7.59
N VAL A 167 9.08 2.28 8.10
CA VAL A 167 7.99 2.51 9.09
C VAL A 167 6.85 3.30 8.47
N ASP A 168 7.17 4.43 7.83
CA ASP A 168 6.24 5.21 7.02
C ASP A 168 6.94 5.61 5.70
N GLU A 169 6.32 6.45 4.87
CA GLU A 169 6.89 6.83 3.58
C GLU A 169 8.29 7.46 3.65
N VAL A 170 8.58 8.19 4.74
CA VAL A 170 9.79 9.00 4.93
C VAL A 170 10.69 8.53 6.07
N SER A 171 10.17 7.73 7.02
CA SER A 171 10.89 7.25 8.20
C SER A 171 11.23 5.74 8.18
N PHE A 172 12.40 5.44 8.74
CA PHE A 172 13.01 4.12 8.75
C PHE A 172 13.51 3.81 10.16
N GLN A 173 13.21 2.61 10.65
CA GLN A 173 13.68 2.12 11.94
C GLN A 173 14.94 1.27 11.75
N CYS A 174 16.01 1.67 12.44
CA CYS A 174 17.25 0.90 12.54
C CYS A 174 17.05 -0.28 13.52
N LEU A 175 17.14 -1.53 13.03
CA LEU A 175 17.01 -2.73 13.87
C LEU A 175 18.25 -3.01 14.74
N THR A 176 19.37 -2.33 14.50
CA THR A 176 20.57 -2.46 15.34
C THR A 176 20.40 -1.73 16.68
N CYS A 177 19.87 -0.51 16.67
CA CYS A 177 19.81 0.39 17.83
C CYS A 177 18.43 1.04 18.07
N ASN A 178 17.38 0.56 17.40
CA ASN A 178 15.98 0.99 17.50
C ASN A 178 15.63 2.43 17.08
N SER A 179 16.62 3.21 16.64
CA SER A 179 16.48 4.61 16.23
C SER A 179 15.59 4.79 14.99
N ILE A 180 14.74 5.83 15.01
CA ILE A 180 13.93 6.25 13.86
C ILE A 180 14.64 7.39 13.12
N LEU A 181 14.78 7.25 11.81
CA LEU A 181 15.67 8.04 10.95
C LEU A 181 14.93 8.48 9.69
N ALA A 182 15.26 9.65 9.13
CA ALA A 182 14.81 9.98 7.78
C ALA A 182 15.69 9.26 6.74
N LEU A 183 15.16 9.11 5.50
CA LEU A 183 15.90 8.48 4.38
C LEU A 183 17.31 9.05 4.17
N HIS A 184 17.50 10.36 4.37
CA HIS A 184 18.80 11.01 4.20
C HIS A 184 19.78 10.74 5.37
N ASP A 185 19.27 10.47 6.57
CA ASP A 185 20.09 10.26 7.77
C ASP A 185 20.70 8.86 7.82
N LEU A 186 20.11 7.86 7.17
CA LEU A 186 20.53 6.45 7.22
C LEU A 186 22.04 6.27 6.93
N THR A 187 22.57 6.94 5.90
CA THR A 187 23.98 6.78 5.50
C THR A 187 24.97 7.44 6.47
N SER A 188 24.59 8.55 7.10
CA SER A 188 25.35 9.15 8.20
C SER A 188 25.26 8.28 9.46
N HIS A 189 24.06 7.83 9.81
CA HIS A 189 23.79 7.06 11.03
C HIS A 189 24.58 5.75 11.09
N PHE A 190 24.53 4.93 10.03
CA PHE A 190 25.34 3.70 9.97
C PHE A 190 26.85 3.97 10.00
N ASN A 191 27.27 5.23 9.80
CA ASN A 191 28.65 5.65 9.93
C ASN A 191 29.05 6.22 11.29
N GLU A 192 28.10 6.51 12.18
CA GLU A 192 28.35 7.02 13.53
C GLU A 192 29.11 6.02 14.40
N GLY A 193 29.97 6.54 15.29
CA GLY A 193 30.74 5.71 16.22
C GLY A 193 29.87 4.96 17.23
N GLU A 194 28.76 5.56 17.64
CA GLU A 194 27.78 4.97 18.55
C GLU A 194 27.05 3.79 17.90
N HIS A 195 26.49 3.96 16.69
CA HIS A 195 25.89 2.86 15.93
C HIS A 195 26.87 1.69 15.77
N LYS A 196 28.13 1.98 15.38
CA LYS A 196 29.17 0.96 15.20
C LYS A 196 29.51 0.22 16.51
N SER A 197 29.43 0.88 17.66
CA SER A 197 29.60 0.25 18.98
C SER A 197 28.44 -0.68 19.34
N ILE A 198 27.19 -0.26 19.06
CA ILE A 198 26.00 -1.10 19.26
C ILE A 198 26.03 -2.31 18.32
N TYR A 199 26.37 -2.11 17.03
CA TYR A 199 26.55 -3.19 16.06
C TYR A 199 27.60 -4.22 16.52
N GLN A 200 28.76 -3.77 17.01
CA GLN A 200 29.78 -4.65 17.57
C GLN A 200 29.26 -5.44 18.79
N THR A 201 28.50 -4.80 19.67
CA THR A 201 27.86 -5.46 20.83
C THR A 201 26.88 -6.55 20.38
N CYS A 202 26.09 -6.29 19.33
CA CYS A 202 25.20 -7.26 18.71
C CYS A 202 25.95 -8.45 18.06
N CYS A 203 27.12 -8.22 17.46
CA CYS A 203 28.01 -9.28 16.97
C CYS A 203 28.54 -10.16 18.11
N GLU A 204 28.97 -9.57 19.22
CA GLU A 204 29.46 -10.31 20.39
C GLU A 204 28.35 -11.11 21.09
N ALA A 205 27.13 -10.57 21.14
CA ALA A 205 25.95 -11.31 21.59
C ALA A 205 25.70 -12.56 20.72
N TYR A 206 25.86 -12.45 19.40
CA TYR A 206 25.74 -13.59 18.50
C TYR A 206 26.82 -14.66 18.76
N GLN A 207 28.09 -14.28 18.95
CA GLN A 207 29.14 -15.28 19.23
C GLN A 207 28.86 -16.05 20.52
N LYS A 208 28.36 -15.38 21.57
CA LYS A 208 27.90 -16.03 22.81
C LYS A 208 26.81 -17.08 22.51
N ILE A 209 25.78 -16.72 21.73
CA ILE A 209 24.70 -17.62 21.31
C ILE A 209 25.15 -18.74 20.34
N LYS A 210 26.24 -18.53 19.59
CA LYS A 210 26.84 -19.52 18.69
C LYS A 210 27.62 -20.59 19.45
N HIS A 211 28.29 -20.20 20.54
CA HIS A 211 29.16 -21.08 21.32
C HIS A 211 28.46 -21.82 22.47
N VAL A 212 27.20 -21.51 22.82
CA VAL A 212 26.40 -22.38 23.71
C VAL A 212 26.33 -23.78 23.09
N PRO A 213 26.86 -24.83 23.75
CA PRO A 213 26.76 -26.19 23.23
C PRO A 213 25.29 -26.59 23.07
N ALA A 214 25.02 -27.55 22.20
CA ALA A 214 23.73 -28.23 22.19
C ALA A 214 23.63 -29.17 23.41
N GLU A 215 23.52 -28.57 24.60
CA GLU A 215 23.26 -29.31 25.83
C GLU A 215 22.00 -30.13 25.65
N LYS A 216 22.14 -31.46 25.81
CA LYS A 216 21.06 -32.42 25.59
C LYS A 216 19.89 -31.98 26.44
N SER A 217 18.77 -31.61 25.79
CA SER A 217 17.62 -31.00 26.44
C SER A 217 17.01 -31.97 27.46
N ASN A 218 17.53 -31.91 28.69
CA ASN A 218 17.03 -32.69 29.81
C ASN A 218 15.55 -32.35 29.96
N LYS A 219 14.70 -33.39 29.94
CA LYS A 219 13.25 -33.25 29.99
C LYS A 219 12.82 -32.83 31.39
N SER A 220 13.06 -31.57 31.73
CA SER A 220 12.50 -30.90 32.91
C SER A 220 10.99 -31.06 32.86
N LYS A 221 10.46 -31.90 33.75
CA LYS A 221 9.02 -32.07 33.93
C LYS A 221 8.48 -30.75 34.48
N VAL A 222 8.02 -29.87 33.60
CA VAL A 222 7.33 -28.65 33.99
C VAL A 222 6.05 -29.06 34.72
N VAL A 223 6.06 -28.93 36.04
CA VAL A 223 4.89 -29.13 36.90
C VAL A 223 3.98 -27.92 36.73
N ASN A 224 3.26 -27.88 35.61
CA ASN A 224 2.30 -26.83 35.35
C ASN A 224 1.02 -27.14 36.14
N LYS A 225 0.84 -26.46 37.28
CA LYS A 225 -0.29 -26.70 38.19
C LYS A 225 -0.79 -25.39 38.78
N ASN A 226 -2.10 -25.18 38.68
CA ASN A 226 -2.87 -24.03 39.16
C ASN A 226 -2.67 -22.72 38.36
N ILE A 227 -3.59 -22.48 37.41
CA ILE A 227 -4.51 -21.32 37.43
C ILE A 227 -5.75 -21.72 36.61
N LEU A 228 -6.92 -21.19 37.00
CA LEU A 228 -8.26 -21.37 36.39
C LEU A 228 -8.62 -22.77 35.85
N LYS A 229 -9.27 -23.57 36.69
CA LYS A 229 -10.46 -24.33 36.28
C LYS A 229 -11.59 -24.09 37.27
N THR A 230 -12.61 -23.36 36.82
CA THR A 230 -13.95 -23.40 37.43
C THR A 230 -14.47 -24.84 37.36
N GLN A 231 -15.26 -25.24 38.35
CA GLN A 231 -15.82 -26.58 38.42
C GLN A 231 -17.12 -26.62 37.62
N ASP A 232 -17.29 -27.66 36.81
CA ASP A 232 -18.40 -28.58 37.00
C ASP A 232 -17.85 -30.01 36.93
N LYS A 233 -18.47 -30.93 37.67
CA LYS A 233 -17.72 -32.03 38.29
C LYS A 233 -18.61 -33.19 38.76
N CYS A 234 -18.14 -34.43 38.52
CA CYS A 234 -18.60 -35.68 39.13
C CYS A 234 -20.05 -36.13 38.77
N ASP A 235 -20.44 -37.41 38.91
CA ASP A 235 -19.72 -38.66 39.26
C ASP A 235 -19.99 -39.74 38.16
N LYS A 236 -19.25 -40.83 37.87
CA LYS A 236 -18.14 -41.62 38.49
C LYS A 236 -18.61 -43.00 39.01
N ASN A 237 -17.71 -43.99 38.99
CA ASN A 237 -17.85 -45.41 39.42
C ASN A 237 -18.65 -46.27 38.39
N ASN A 238 -18.31 -47.51 38.02
CA ASN A 238 -17.27 -48.50 38.42
C ASN A 238 -16.99 -49.43 37.20
N SER A 239 -15.96 -50.29 37.09
CA SER A 239 -14.70 -50.49 37.84
C SER A 239 -13.78 -51.48 37.08
N THR A 240 -12.45 -51.34 37.22
CA THR A 240 -11.39 -52.39 37.09
C THR A 240 -11.34 -53.33 35.86
N ASP A 241 -10.18 -53.33 35.20
CA ASP A 241 -9.73 -54.31 34.20
C ASP A 241 -9.73 -55.78 34.69
N LEU A 242 -9.89 -56.73 33.75
CA LEU A 242 -9.15 -58.00 33.77
C LEU A 242 -9.07 -58.67 32.37
N ASN A 243 -7.89 -58.58 31.74
CA ASN A 243 -7.26 -59.50 30.79
C ASN A 243 -8.00 -60.13 29.58
N ASN A 244 -7.47 -59.77 28.39
CA ASN A 244 -7.10 -60.64 27.25
C ASN A 244 -8.11 -61.30 26.28
N GLU A 245 -7.79 -61.09 25.00
CA GLU A 245 -7.91 -61.99 23.83
C GLU A 245 -9.27 -62.42 23.23
N LYS A 246 -9.42 -62.02 21.94
CA LYS A 246 -9.92 -62.80 20.77
C LYS A 246 -11.43 -63.12 20.60
N LYS A 247 -11.92 -62.62 19.45
CA LYS A 247 -12.79 -63.27 18.43
C LYS A 247 -14.34 -63.24 18.54
N GLN A 248 -14.91 -62.87 17.37
CA GLN A 248 -16.14 -63.37 16.71
C GLN A 248 -17.57 -62.95 17.17
N THR A 249 -18.18 -62.13 16.29
CA THR A 249 -19.56 -62.21 15.72
C THR A 249 -20.83 -61.96 16.54
N LYS A 250 -21.76 -61.17 15.92
CA LYS A 250 -23.24 -61.13 16.09
C LYS A 250 -23.76 -60.62 17.45
N GLU A 251 -25.00 -60.09 17.61
CA GLU A 251 -25.98 -59.43 16.72
C GLU A 251 -27.01 -58.67 17.59
N LEU A 252 -27.63 -57.60 17.05
CA LEU A 252 -28.98 -57.05 17.35
C LEU A 252 -29.37 -56.52 18.77
N ASP A 253 -29.91 -55.29 18.71
CA ASP A 253 -31.19 -54.81 19.30
C ASP A 253 -31.42 -54.31 20.76
N ALA A 254 -31.92 -53.06 20.78
CA ALA A 254 -33.17 -52.57 21.40
C ALA A 254 -33.29 -52.15 22.90
N GLY A 255 -32.94 -50.87 23.16
CA GLY A 255 -33.78 -49.92 23.92
C GLY A 255 -33.96 -50.13 25.44
N THR A 256 -34.80 -49.39 26.18
CA THR A 256 -35.50 -48.09 25.96
C THR A 256 -35.88 -47.48 27.34
N LYS A 257 -36.36 -46.21 27.40
CA LYS A 257 -37.15 -45.58 28.50
C LYS A 257 -36.42 -45.22 29.81
N ASP A 258 -36.92 -44.30 30.65
CA ASP A 258 -37.63 -43.00 30.46
C ASP A 258 -37.82 -42.29 31.84
N GLU A 259 -38.39 -41.07 31.83
CA GLU A 259 -38.97 -40.33 33.00
C GLU A 259 -37.93 -39.63 33.97
N LYS A 260 -38.00 -38.31 34.28
CA LYS A 260 -38.96 -37.46 35.05
C LYS A 260 -38.98 -37.78 36.57
N LEU A 261 -39.24 -36.91 37.57
CA LEU A 261 -39.48 -35.45 37.79
C LEU A 261 -39.27 -35.19 39.34
N ASP A 262 -39.29 -34.01 40.01
CA ASP A 262 -39.42 -32.57 39.66
C ASP A 262 -38.92 -31.65 40.82
N SER A 263 -38.69 -30.36 40.51
CA SER A 263 -39.02 -29.16 41.33
C SER A 263 -38.30 -28.80 42.65
N SER A 264 -37.72 -27.57 42.66
CA SER A 264 -37.85 -26.54 43.73
C SER A 264 -37.03 -26.70 45.05
N LYS A 265 -36.79 -25.70 45.93
CA LYS A 265 -37.13 -24.24 46.01
C LYS A 265 -36.29 -23.50 47.12
N ILE A 266 -36.38 -22.16 47.19
CA ILE A 266 -36.28 -21.27 48.41
C ILE A 266 -34.88 -20.82 48.97
N ASN A 267 -34.52 -19.57 48.65
CA ASN A 267 -34.22 -18.39 49.52
C ASN A 267 -33.04 -18.25 50.54
N LYS A 268 -32.34 -17.09 50.38
CA LYS A 268 -32.05 -15.98 51.35
C LYS A 268 -30.78 -15.94 52.26
N ALA A 269 -30.10 -14.77 52.16
CA ALA A 269 -29.61 -13.89 53.27
C ALA A 269 -28.34 -14.30 54.07
N LEU A 270 -27.49 -13.42 54.67
CA LEU A 270 -27.32 -11.93 54.65
C LEU A 270 -25.93 -11.53 55.29
N LYS A 271 -25.32 -10.40 54.86
CA LYS A 271 -24.40 -9.48 55.66
C LYS A 271 -23.08 -10.07 56.28
N SER A 272 -22.11 -9.30 56.83
CA SER A 272 -21.53 -7.95 56.59
C SER A 272 -20.25 -7.72 57.47
N THR A 273 -19.71 -6.48 57.50
CA THR A 273 -18.68 -5.89 58.45
C THR A 273 -17.22 -6.38 58.35
N THR A 274 -16.14 -5.64 58.71
CA THR A 274 -15.66 -4.24 58.46
C THR A 274 -14.72 -3.73 59.59
N GLU A 275 -13.57 -3.10 59.23
CA GLU A 275 -12.73 -2.08 59.95
C GLU A 275 -11.63 -2.35 61.03
N ASN A 276 -10.54 -1.53 60.93
CA ASN A 276 -9.64 -0.94 61.97
C ASN A 276 -8.68 -1.84 62.81
N LYS A 277 -7.52 -1.41 63.37
CA LYS A 277 -6.58 -0.24 63.24
C LYS A 277 -5.26 -0.49 64.06
N GLU A 278 -4.08 -0.03 63.60
CA GLU A 278 -2.94 0.56 64.39
C GLU A 278 -2.19 -0.30 65.50
N ASN A 279 -1.00 0.01 66.07
CA ASN A 279 0.09 1.02 65.84
C ASN A 279 1.48 0.65 66.48
N VAL A 280 2.57 1.30 66.02
CA VAL A 280 3.84 1.75 66.71
C VAL A 280 4.82 0.78 67.46
N SER A 281 6.14 0.92 67.18
CA SER A 281 7.38 0.89 68.04
C SER A 281 8.57 0.09 67.44
N GLU A 282 9.86 0.29 67.77
CA GLU A 282 10.68 1.51 67.99
C GLU A 282 12.21 1.15 67.97
N ASN A 283 13.10 2.03 67.46
CA ASN A 283 14.58 1.98 67.53
C ASN A 283 15.30 0.77 66.83
N ASN A 284 16.60 0.80 66.47
CA ASN A 284 17.71 1.67 66.90
C ASN A 284 18.78 1.95 65.80
N GLU A 285 19.77 2.79 66.14
CA GLU A 285 20.94 3.28 65.36
C GLU A 285 21.90 2.20 64.75
N ASN A 286 22.98 2.46 63.98
CA ASN A 286 23.73 3.69 63.63
C ASN A 286 24.59 3.51 62.33
N VAL A 287 25.45 4.50 62.02
CA VAL A 287 26.57 4.58 61.04
C VAL A 287 26.30 5.44 59.79
N SER A 288 26.85 6.65 59.81
CA SER A 288 26.90 7.60 58.68
C SER A 288 28.30 7.68 58.05
N LYS A 289 28.39 7.91 56.73
CA LYS A 289 29.54 8.63 56.10
C LYS A 289 29.24 9.11 54.68
N ASN A 290 29.26 10.44 54.54
CA ASN A 290 29.42 11.31 53.36
C ASN A 290 29.38 10.71 51.94
N ILE A 291 28.59 11.36 51.07
CA ILE A 291 29.12 12.30 50.06
C ILE A 291 28.00 13.32 49.74
N ASN A 292 28.37 14.60 49.58
CA ASN A 292 27.46 15.64 49.08
C ASN A 292 27.51 15.69 47.54
N ASN A 293 26.42 16.10 46.89
CA ASN A 293 26.40 17.29 46.02
C ASN A 293 24.99 17.57 45.45
N ASP A 294 24.55 18.81 45.65
CA ASP A 294 23.63 19.63 44.85
C ASP A 294 22.63 18.96 43.87
N VAL A 295 21.38 18.85 44.32
CA VAL A 295 20.20 18.79 43.42
C VAL A 295 19.59 20.17 43.32
N ASN A 296 19.91 20.90 42.24
CA ASN A 296 19.43 22.27 42.03
C ASN A 296 18.12 22.26 41.20
N VAL A 297 16.97 22.35 41.89
CA VAL A 297 15.63 22.19 41.28
C VAL A 297 15.23 23.45 40.50
N LEU A 298 15.45 23.44 39.19
CA LEU A 298 15.02 24.51 38.29
C LEU A 298 13.60 24.26 37.77
N ASN A 299 12.61 24.84 38.47
CA ASN A 299 11.20 24.73 38.14
C ASN A 299 10.85 25.56 36.89
N SER A 300 10.92 24.95 35.70
CA SER A 300 10.74 25.63 34.41
C SER A 300 9.27 25.79 34.04
N GLN A 301 8.71 26.98 34.31
CA GLN A 301 7.35 27.34 33.96
C GLN A 301 7.22 27.56 32.44
N TYR A 302 6.61 26.60 31.74
CA TYR A 302 6.42 26.67 30.29
C TYR A 302 5.51 27.83 29.88
N VAL A 303 6.06 28.79 29.13
CA VAL A 303 5.29 29.82 28.44
C VAL A 303 4.69 29.20 27.17
N TYR A 304 3.36 29.25 27.05
CA TYR A 304 2.65 28.86 25.83
C TYR A 304 2.87 29.92 24.74
N ASP A 305 3.34 29.50 23.55
CA ASP A 305 3.38 30.33 22.34
C ASP A 305 2.07 30.14 21.55
N GLU A 306 1.07 30.97 21.86
CA GLU A 306 -0.27 30.94 21.25
C GLU A 306 -0.22 31.08 19.72
N ASN A 307 0.83 31.70 19.16
CA ASN A 307 1.01 31.83 17.71
C ASN A 307 1.34 30.50 17.01
N CYS A 308 1.49 29.37 17.71
CA CYS A 308 1.89 28.11 17.07
C CYS A 308 0.79 27.52 16.18
N GLU A 309 -0.45 27.49 16.65
CA GLU A 309 -1.59 26.87 15.96
C GLU A 309 -2.04 27.69 14.76
N ASP A 310 -2.08 29.01 14.96
CA ASP A 310 -2.37 30.04 13.96
C ASP A 310 -1.49 29.92 12.70
N ASN A 311 -0.26 29.40 12.83
CA ASN A 311 0.63 29.12 11.69
C ASN A 311 0.34 27.79 10.99
N ILE A 312 -0.14 26.77 11.70
CA ILE A 312 -0.49 25.46 11.12
C ILE A 312 -1.80 25.59 10.33
N CYS A 313 -2.81 26.24 10.90
CA CYS A 313 -4.08 26.54 10.20
C CYS A 313 -3.84 27.36 8.92
N LYS A 314 -2.96 28.37 8.97
CA LYS A 314 -2.53 29.13 7.77
C LYS A 314 -1.81 28.28 6.72
N MET A 315 -0.98 27.30 7.12
CA MET A 315 -0.36 26.37 6.17
C MET A 315 -1.37 25.40 5.53
N LEU A 316 -2.43 25.04 6.24
CA LEU A 316 -3.54 24.21 5.75
C LEU A 316 -4.63 25.02 5.01
N ASN A 317 -4.50 26.35 4.97
CA ASN A 317 -5.51 27.29 4.45
C ASN A 317 -6.89 27.12 5.12
N THR A 318 -6.91 26.86 6.43
CA THR A 318 -8.13 26.77 7.24
C THR A 318 -8.10 27.74 8.43
N THR A 319 -9.26 27.92 9.07
CA THR A 319 -9.40 28.72 10.31
C THR A 319 -9.26 27.88 11.59
N ASP A 320 -9.36 26.56 11.46
CA ASP A 320 -9.39 25.57 12.55
C ASP A 320 -8.91 24.21 11.98
N TYR A 321 -8.54 23.28 12.85
CA TYR A 321 -8.26 21.88 12.51
C TYR A 321 -9.53 21.09 12.16
N VAL A 322 -10.68 21.50 12.71
CA VAL A 322 -11.99 20.93 12.38
C VAL A 322 -12.68 21.81 11.34
N THR A 323 -13.06 21.22 10.21
CA THR A 323 -13.85 21.90 9.18
C THR A 323 -15.03 21.01 8.74
N LYS A 324 -15.82 21.49 7.77
CA LYS A 324 -16.93 20.72 7.20
C LYS A 324 -16.64 20.31 5.77
N ASP A 325 -17.08 19.10 5.40
CA ASP A 325 -17.14 18.68 4.00
C ASP A 325 -18.32 19.37 3.27
N GLU A 326 -18.42 19.12 1.96
CA GLU A 326 -19.50 19.65 1.11
C GLU A 326 -20.91 19.14 1.52
N ASN A 327 -20.97 18.05 2.29
CA ASN A 327 -22.19 17.48 2.86
C ASN A 327 -22.51 18.04 4.27
N GLY A 328 -21.72 18.99 4.78
CA GLY A 328 -21.87 19.58 6.11
C GLY A 328 -21.40 18.70 7.28
N LYS A 329 -20.81 17.52 7.01
CA LYS A 329 -20.20 16.65 8.02
C LYS A 329 -18.92 17.26 8.53
N THR A 330 -18.73 17.23 9.84
CA THR A 330 -17.49 17.70 10.47
C THR A 330 -16.38 16.67 10.36
N TRP A 331 -15.19 17.10 9.94
CA TRP A 331 -13.98 16.28 9.94
C TRP A 331 -12.80 17.05 10.50
N CYS A 332 -11.92 16.34 11.20
CA CYS A 332 -10.67 16.89 11.71
C CYS A 332 -9.54 16.57 10.73
N ILE A 333 -8.99 17.61 10.11
CA ILE A 333 -7.90 17.54 9.13
C ILE A 333 -6.63 16.99 9.78
N LEU A 334 -6.44 17.25 11.08
CA LEU A 334 -5.26 16.81 11.84
C LEU A 334 -5.26 15.31 12.15
N CYS A 335 -6.45 14.68 12.22
CA CYS A 335 -6.62 13.28 12.59
C CYS A 335 -7.21 12.42 11.45
N ASP A 336 -7.48 13.01 10.28
CA ASP A 336 -8.22 12.44 9.15
C ASP A 336 -9.51 11.69 9.57
N TRP A 337 -10.26 12.28 10.51
CA TRP A 337 -11.41 11.62 11.14
C TRP A 337 -12.70 12.44 10.96
N ILE A 338 -13.70 11.83 10.31
CA ILE A 338 -15.08 12.33 10.17
C ILE A 338 -15.87 11.99 11.44
N MET A 339 -16.57 12.98 12.01
CA MET A 339 -17.32 12.87 13.27
C MET A 339 -18.65 13.61 13.24
N ASP A 340 -19.58 13.19 14.10
CA ASP A 340 -20.83 13.91 14.35
C ASP A 340 -20.54 15.29 14.96
N SER A 341 -21.31 16.32 14.60
CA SER A 341 -21.05 17.69 15.06
C SER A 341 -21.25 17.91 16.56
N CYS A 342 -21.83 16.94 17.28
CA CYS A 342 -21.92 16.93 18.74
C CYS A 342 -20.65 16.39 19.43
N LYS A 343 -19.77 15.68 18.71
CA LYS A 343 -18.55 15.04 19.23
C LYS A 343 -17.27 15.83 18.96
N ILE A 344 -17.38 17.02 18.36
CA ILE A 344 -16.23 17.88 18.04
C ILE A 344 -15.41 18.18 19.29
N PHE A 345 -16.09 18.50 20.40
CA PHE A 345 -15.46 18.84 21.67
C PHE A 345 -14.73 17.63 22.27
N ASP A 346 -15.44 16.51 22.42
CA ASP A 346 -14.90 15.21 22.87
C ASP A 346 -13.70 14.75 22.02
N HIS A 347 -13.70 15.03 20.71
CA HIS A 347 -12.60 14.73 19.81
C HIS A 347 -11.39 15.64 20.04
N VAL A 348 -11.59 16.97 20.09
CA VAL A 348 -10.50 17.95 20.20
C VAL A 348 -9.84 17.90 21.58
N GLU A 349 -10.60 17.70 22.65
CA GLU A 349 -10.04 17.40 23.99
C GLU A 349 -9.50 15.97 24.10
N GLY A 350 -9.87 15.08 23.17
CA GLY A 350 -9.48 13.68 23.14
C GLY A 350 -7.97 13.48 23.00
N GLN A 351 -7.43 12.53 23.76
CA GLN A 351 -5.99 12.21 23.84
C GLN A 351 -5.34 12.03 22.46
N HIS A 352 -6.02 11.35 21.52
CA HIS A 352 -5.54 11.15 20.15
C HIS A 352 -5.28 12.48 19.41
N HIS A 353 -6.23 13.42 19.47
CA HIS A 353 -6.08 14.74 18.86
C HIS A 353 -4.93 15.51 19.50
N GLN A 354 -4.86 15.53 20.83
CA GLN A 354 -3.82 16.23 21.58
C GLN A 354 -2.41 15.65 21.30
N THR A 355 -2.27 14.33 21.14
CA THR A 355 -0.99 13.70 20.76
C THR A 355 -0.55 14.08 19.35
N ILE A 356 -1.43 14.05 18.35
CA ILE A 356 -1.04 14.48 16.99
C ILE A 356 -0.75 15.99 16.94
N LEU A 357 -1.53 16.80 17.66
CA LEU A 357 -1.31 18.24 17.80
C LEU A 357 0.05 18.55 18.46
N LYS A 358 0.45 17.81 19.50
CA LYS A 358 1.78 17.87 20.12
C LYS A 358 2.87 17.53 19.09
N LEU A 359 2.75 16.42 18.36
CA LEU A 359 3.71 16.03 17.31
C LEU A 359 3.85 17.10 16.21
N HIS A 360 2.75 17.72 15.78
CA HIS A 360 2.78 18.80 14.80
C HIS A 360 3.42 20.10 15.36
N LYS A 361 3.11 20.46 16.61
CA LYS A 361 3.77 21.58 17.33
C LYS A 361 5.29 21.33 17.47
N GLU A 362 5.73 20.10 17.70
CA GLU A 362 7.15 19.75 17.77
C GLU A 362 7.84 19.78 16.39
N ARG A 363 7.20 19.23 15.35
CA ARG A 363 7.67 19.35 13.95
C ARG A 363 7.84 20.82 13.53
N ALA A 364 6.85 21.67 13.84
CA ALA A 364 6.90 23.11 13.58
C ALA A 364 8.03 23.82 14.36
N LYS A 365 8.27 23.46 15.63
CA LYS A 365 9.40 23.98 16.43
C LYS A 365 10.76 23.58 15.83
N LYS A 366 10.91 22.34 15.35
CA LYS A 366 12.13 21.87 14.66
C LYS A 366 12.38 22.68 13.37
N LEU A 367 11.35 22.87 12.53
CA LEU A 367 11.43 23.70 11.32
C LEU A 367 11.77 25.18 11.61
N LYS A 368 11.18 25.79 12.65
CA LYS A 368 11.54 27.16 13.11
C LYS A 368 13.00 27.27 13.58
N ASN A 369 13.63 26.19 14.04
CA ASN A 369 15.04 26.18 14.44
C ASN A 369 15.99 25.97 13.26
N ILE A 370 15.65 25.12 12.29
CA ILE A 370 16.42 24.92 11.05
C ILE A 370 16.55 26.25 10.27
N ASN A 371 15.49 27.06 10.26
CA ASN A 371 15.46 28.35 9.58
C ASN A 371 16.10 29.52 10.36
N LYS A 372 16.78 29.29 11.49
CA LYS A 372 17.58 30.34 12.16
C LYS A 372 18.92 30.50 11.45
N PRO A 373 19.27 31.70 10.94
CA PRO A 373 20.53 31.89 10.23
C PRO A 373 21.73 31.74 11.17
N HIS A 374 22.47 30.65 11.03
CA HIS A 374 23.74 30.44 11.71
C HIS A 374 24.75 31.52 11.29
N LYS A 375 25.01 32.48 12.18
CA LYS A 375 26.10 33.44 12.01
C LYS A 375 27.45 32.72 12.15
N ASN A 376 28.01 32.28 11.01
CA ASN A 376 29.45 32.15 10.68
C ASN A 376 29.77 30.93 9.78
N VAL A 377 29.40 30.98 8.50
CA VAL A 377 30.27 30.58 7.37
C VAL A 377 29.87 31.45 6.18
N ALA A 378 30.83 32.07 5.50
CA ALA A 378 30.59 32.85 4.28
C ALA A 378 31.17 32.16 3.02
N ALA A 379 30.63 32.52 1.86
CA ALA A 379 31.18 32.25 0.52
C ALA A 379 31.09 30.83 -0.08
N LYS A 380 30.12 29.98 0.31
CA LYS A 380 29.76 28.77 -0.50
C LYS A 380 28.28 28.44 -0.72
N ASN A 381 27.33 29.14 -0.10
CA ASN A 381 25.91 28.71 -0.06
C ASN A 381 24.97 29.47 -1.03
N SER A 382 25.45 29.97 -2.18
CA SER A 382 24.55 30.61 -3.17
C SER A 382 23.85 29.58 -4.06
N THR A 383 24.62 28.68 -4.68
CA THR A 383 24.16 27.77 -5.74
C THR A 383 22.92 26.95 -5.40
N ASP A 384 22.80 26.47 -4.15
CA ASP A 384 21.66 25.63 -3.76
C ASP A 384 20.35 26.42 -3.67
N LYS A 385 20.43 27.71 -3.30
CA LYS A 385 19.28 28.61 -3.28
C LYS A 385 18.85 28.96 -4.69
N ASP A 386 19.80 29.22 -5.57
CA ASP A 386 19.55 29.62 -6.95
C ASP A 386 19.00 28.44 -7.78
N ASN A 387 19.49 27.22 -7.52
CA ASN A 387 18.92 25.96 -8.01
C ASN A 387 17.46 25.75 -7.56
N MET A 388 17.13 26.04 -6.29
CA MET A 388 15.75 25.95 -5.79
C MET A 388 14.82 26.98 -6.45
N LEU A 389 15.30 28.19 -6.71
CA LEU A 389 14.55 29.22 -7.44
C LEU A 389 14.32 28.82 -8.92
N LEU A 390 15.31 28.20 -9.56
CA LEU A 390 15.19 27.58 -10.89
C LEU A 390 14.11 26.49 -10.93
N LEU A 391 14.17 25.52 -10.02
CA LEU A 391 13.20 24.41 -9.89
C LEU A 391 11.77 24.93 -9.72
N ASN A 392 11.55 25.88 -8.81
CA ASN A 392 10.24 26.48 -8.56
C ASN A 392 9.68 27.32 -9.73
N SER A 393 10.49 27.61 -10.75
CA SER A 393 10.16 28.52 -11.85
C SER A 393 10.06 27.85 -13.22
N ILE A 394 10.27 26.53 -13.31
CA ILE A 394 10.25 25.74 -14.57
C ILE A 394 9.01 26.06 -15.40
N ASP A 395 7.82 26.00 -14.80
CA ASP A 395 6.54 26.27 -15.43
C ASP A 395 6.50 27.65 -16.12
N THR A 396 6.95 28.68 -15.41
CA THR A 396 7.00 30.07 -15.89
C THR A 396 7.99 30.24 -17.03
N PHE A 397 9.13 29.56 -16.94
CA PHE A 397 10.18 29.57 -17.97
C PHE A 397 9.75 28.80 -19.23
N GLN A 398 9.15 27.61 -19.09
CA GLN A 398 8.60 26.83 -20.20
C GLN A 398 7.44 27.55 -20.91
N LYS A 399 6.50 28.15 -20.16
CA LYS A 399 5.42 29.00 -20.70
C LYS A 399 5.96 30.20 -21.50
N ASN A 400 7.16 30.67 -21.18
CA ASN A 400 7.85 31.72 -21.93
C ASN A 400 8.73 31.21 -23.08
N GLY A 401 8.79 29.90 -23.32
CA GLY A 401 9.55 29.28 -24.40
C GLY A 401 10.99 28.95 -24.05
N ILE A 402 11.39 28.97 -22.78
CA ILE A 402 12.72 28.54 -22.35
C ILE A 402 12.72 27.01 -22.15
N ASN A 403 13.74 26.34 -22.68
CA ASN A 403 14.04 24.93 -22.41
C ASN A 403 15.20 24.87 -21.43
N ILE A 404 15.08 24.08 -20.36
CA ILE A 404 16.10 23.96 -19.31
C ILE A 404 16.48 22.49 -19.19
N ASN A 405 17.76 22.18 -19.29
CA ASN A 405 18.31 20.84 -19.17
C ASN A 405 19.18 20.76 -17.90
N PHE A 406 18.68 20.01 -16.91
CA PHE A 406 19.27 19.85 -15.58
C PHE A 406 20.53 18.97 -15.58
N GLU A 407 20.64 18.02 -16.52
CA GLU A 407 21.80 17.10 -16.62
C GLU A 407 23.07 17.81 -17.10
N SER A 408 22.90 18.80 -17.99
CA SER A 408 23.97 19.59 -18.60
C SER A 408 24.17 20.97 -17.97
N ASN A 409 23.31 21.36 -17.01
CA ASN A 409 23.18 22.72 -16.50
C ASN A 409 23.19 23.77 -17.64
N SER A 410 22.22 23.64 -18.57
CA SER A 410 22.08 24.55 -19.71
C SER A 410 20.63 25.00 -19.92
N ALA A 411 20.46 26.23 -20.44
CA ALA A 411 19.16 26.78 -20.80
C ALA A 411 19.20 27.34 -22.24
N THR A 412 18.08 27.26 -22.96
CA THR A 412 17.96 27.73 -24.35
C THR A 412 16.60 28.35 -24.61
N CYS A 413 16.54 29.50 -25.28
CA CYS A 413 15.29 30.17 -25.60
C CYS A 413 14.76 29.77 -26.99
N LYS A 414 13.61 29.10 -27.06
CA LYS A 414 12.97 28.69 -28.32
C LYS A 414 12.49 29.87 -29.18
N LYS A 415 12.35 31.08 -28.62
CA LYS A 415 11.90 32.28 -29.35
C LYS A 415 13.01 32.94 -30.19
N CYS A 416 14.27 32.81 -29.80
CA CYS A 416 15.42 33.43 -30.47
C CYS A 416 16.61 32.48 -30.72
N THR A 417 16.51 31.22 -30.30
CA THR A 417 17.55 30.17 -30.38
C THR A 417 18.86 30.47 -29.64
N ILE A 418 18.87 31.47 -28.74
CA ILE A 418 20.02 31.83 -27.91
C ILE A 418 20.15 30.85 -26.74
N ALA A 419 21.38 30.39 -26.47
CA ALA A 419 21.75 29.69 -25.25
C ALA A 419 21.93 30.69 -24.11
N LEU A 420 21.37 30.38 -22.94
CA LEU A 420 21.37 31.20 -21.75
C LEU A 420 22.24 30.55 -20.67
N GLU A 421 22.86 31.38 -19.82
CA GLU A 421 23.48 30.90 -18.60
C GLU A 421 22.43 30.22 -17.71
N TYR A 422 22.84 29.14 -17.04
CA TYR A 422 21.97 28.36 -16.15
C TYR A 422 21.85 29.06 -14.80
N ASP A 423 21.15 30.19 -14.82
CA ASP A 423 20.92 31.07 -13.69
C ASP A 423 19.49 31.63 -13.74
N PHE A 424 18.88 31.80 -12.56
CA PHE A 424 17.51 32.30 -12.43
C PHE A 424 17.36 33.76 -12.90
N GLU A 425 18.33 34.62 -12.60
CA GLU A 425 18.25 36.05 -12.92
C GLU A 425 18.54 36.31 -14.41
N ALA A 426 19.52 35.61 -15.00
CA ALA A 426 19.83 35.62 -16.42
C ALA A 426 18.63 35.19 -17.28
N ILE A 427 17.98 34.07 -16.95
CA ILE A 427 16.79 33.58 -17.66
C ILE A 427 15.61 34.55 -17.49
N SER A 428 15.37 35.05 -16.28
CA SER A 428 14.29 36.01 -15.99
C SER A 428 14.47 37.33 -16.75
N LYS A 429 15.70 37.85 -16.81
CA LYS A 429 16.06 39.05 -17.57
C LYS A 429 15.82 38.85 -19.08
N HIS A 430 16.23 37.71 -19.63
CA HIS A 430 16.02 37.41 -21.04
C HIS A 430 14.53 37.31 -21.43
N ILE A 431 13.69 36.76 -20.55
CA ILE A 431 12.23 36.76 -20.73
C ILE A 431 11.68 38.20 -20.75
N ALA A 432 12.18 39.08 -19.89
CA ALA A 432 11.79 40.49 -19.87
C ALA A 432 12.22 41.25 -21.15
N GLU A 433 13.34 40.89 -21.76
CA GLU A 433 13.79 41.45 -23.05
C GLU A 433 12.85 41.04 -24.20
N HIS A 434 12.38 39.79 -24.22
CA HIS A 434 11.34 39.35 -25.15
C HIS A 434 10.00 40.08 -24.97
N ASN A 435 9.63 40.44 -23.74
CA ASN A 435 8.39 41.16 -23.47
C ASN A 435 8.48 42.67 -23.81
N LYS A 436 9.69 43.25 -23.78
CA LYS A 436 9.96 44.65 -24.17
C LYS A 436 10.06 44.87 -25.68
N SER A 437 10.35 43.82 -26.45
CA SER A 437 10.69 43.91 -27.88
C SER A 437 9.50 43.77 -28.85
N ILE A 438 8.25 43.75 -28.34
CA ILE A 438 7.02 43.74 -29.15
C ILE A 438 6.85 45.13 -29.80
N PRO A 439 6.96 45.29 -31.14
CA PRO A 439 6.81 46.59 -31.77
C PRO A 439 5.35 47.03 -31.78
N THR A 440 5.07 48.27 -31.38
CA THR A 440 3.76 48.90 -31.58
C THR A 440 3.45 48.97 -33.07
N LYS A 441 2.27 48.49 -33.48
CA LYS A 441 1.90 48.32 -34.89
C LYS A 441 1.71 49.65 -35.63
N GLU A 442 2.76 50.17 -36.25
CA GLU A 442 2.61 51.16 -37.32
C GLU A 442 1.91 50.54 -38.54
N LYS A 443 0.95 51.28 -39.10
CA LYS A 443 0.13 50.83 -40.23
C LYS A 443 0.91 50.98 -41.54
N ARG A 444 1.41 49.89 -42.11
CA ARG A 444 1.88 49.86 -43.51
C ARG A 444 0.75 49.44 -44.45
N LYS A 445 0.64 50.14 -45.59
CA LYS A 445 -0.30 49.82 -46.68
C LYS A 445 0.12 48.53 -47.39
N PRO A 446 -0.81 47.76 -47.99
CA PRO A 446 -0.45 46.72 -48.94
C PRO A 446 0.16 47.35 -50.21
N ALA A 447 1.07 46.62 -50.85
CA ALA A 447 1.57 46.88 -52.19
C ALA A 447 1.22 45.69 -53.08
N GLU A 448 0.84 45.97 -54.32
CA GLU A 448 0.40 44.95 -55.29
C GLU A 448 1.60 44.36 -56.04
N PHE A 449 1.58 43.04 -56.28
CA PHE A 449 2.41 42.38 -57.30
C PHE A 449 1.56 41.32 -58.03
N PRO A 450 1.83 41.03 -59.32
CA PRO A 450 0.86 40.39 -60.21
C PRO A 450 0.92 38.85 -60.20
N SER A 451 -0.16 38.24 -60.71
CA SER A 451 -0.33 36.78 -60.81
C SER A 451 0.47 36.14 -61.94
N GLY A 452 1.06 34.97 -61.67
CA GLY A 452 1.58 34.03 -62.67
C GLY A 452 1.24 32.59 -62.30
N THR A 453 0.67 31.85 -63.24
CA THR A 453 0.28 30.42 -63.17
C THR A 453 1.51 29.49 -62.96
N ASP A 454 1.40 28.24 -62.51
CA ASP A 454 0.29 27.29 -62.70
C ASP A 454 0.28 26.08 -61.72
N LYS A 455 -0.91 25.48 -61.53
CA LYS A 455 -1.24 24.09 -61.13
C LYS A 455 -0.74 23.39 -59.83
N LEU A 456 -1.77 22.87 -59.14
CA LEU A 456 -1.96 21.51 -58.57
C LEU A 456 -1.63 21.17 -57.09
N ALA A 457 -2.74 20.81 -56.41
CA ALA A 457 -2.93 19.77 -55.37
C ALA A 457 -3.00 20.13 -53.86
N ASP A 458 -4.03 19.52 -53.25
CA ASP A 458 -4.38 19.26 -51.84
C ASP A 458 -4.50 20.34 -50.73
N ARG A 459 -5.76 20.53 -50.33
CA ARG A 459 -6.31 20.45 -48.94
C ARG A 459 -5.39 20.80 -47.74
N GLN A 460 -5.82 21.80 -46.96
CA GLN A 460 -6.43 21.53 -45.65
C GLN A 460 -7.24 22.70 -45.06
N ASN A 461 -7.95 22.41 -43.96
CA ASN A 461 -9.05 23.20 -43.40
C ASN A 461 -8.61 24.47 -42.64
N SER A 462 -9.50 25.46 -42.59
CA SER A 462 -9.43 26.59 -41.65
C SER A 462 -10.82 26.81 -41.04
N LEU A 463 -10.93 26.67 -39.71
CA LEU A 463 -12.10 27.08 -38.92
C LEU A 463 -11.64 27.53 -37.52
N PHE A 464 -11.51 28.84 -37.33
CA PHE A 464 -11.50 29.47 -36.00
C PHE A 464 -12.81 30.24 -35.82
N THR A 465 -13.48 30.04 -34.69
CA THR A 465 -14.68 30.80 -34.29
C THR A 465 -14.45 31.50 -32.95
N SER A 466 -14.94 32.73 -32.84
CA SER A 466 -14.67 33.62 -31.70
C SER A 466 -15.45 33.24 -30.42
N PRO A 467 -15.02 33.72 -29.23
CA PRO A 467 -15.68 33.41 -27.96
C PRO A 467 -17.09 34.03 -27.84
N VAL A 468 -17.98 33.35 -27.12
CA VAL A 468 -19.33 33.83 -26.78
C VAL A 468 -19.42 34.03 -25.26
N HIS A 469 -19.89 35.19 -24.82
CA HIS A 469 -20.18 35.44 -23.41
C HIS A 469 -21.42 34.66 -22.94
N LEU A 470 -21.30 33.97 -21.81
CA LEU A 470 -22.43 33.47 -21.05
C LEU A 470 -22.74 34.41 -19.88
N LYS A 471 -24.03 34.66 -19.63
CA LYS A 471 -24.50 35.26 -18.38
C LYS A 471 -24.70 34.16 -17.34
N ARG A 472 -24.54 34.51 -16.06
CA ARG A 472 -25.14 33.77 -14.94
C ARG A 472 -26.55 34.30 -14.75
N ASP A 473 -27.48 33.38 -14.54
CA ASP A 473 -28.71 33.62 -13.77
C ASP A 473 -28.69 32.62 -12.61
N THR A 474 -29.17 33.05 -11.44
CA THR A 474 -29.23 32.27 -10.18
C THR A 474 -30.68 32.11 -9.76
N GLU A 475 -31.05 30.97 -9.17
CA GLU A 475 -31.74 30.87 -7.86
C GLU A 475 -32.19 29.43 -7.54
N ASP A 476 -32.42 29.19 -6.25
CA ASP A 476 -32.60 27.89 -5.62
C ASP A 476 -34.00 27.27 -5.82
N THR A 477 -34.14 25.99 -5.47
CA THR A 477 -35.21 25.52 -4.57
C THR A 477 -34.85 24.14 -4.01
N ILE A 478 -34.88 24.00 -2.69
CA ILE A 478 -34.76 22.71 -1.97
C ILE A 478 -36.16 22.08 -1.85
N LEU A 479 -36.26 20.77 -2.10
CA LEU A 479 -37.42 19.96 -1.67
C LEU A 479 -36.97 18.59 -1.17
N GLU A 480 -37.15 18.36 0.13
CA GLU A 480 -37.07 17.03 0.75
C GLU A 480 -38.33 16.21 0.44
N ILE A 481 -38.19 14.92 0.12
CA ILE A 481 -39.30 13.95 0.22
C ILE A 481 -38.79 12.67 0.88
N ASN A 482 -39.36 12.35 2.04
CA ASN A 482 -39.15 11.07 2.73
C ASN A 482 -39.90 9.95 1.99
N GLY A 483 -39.17 8.94 1.52
CA GLY A 483 -39.74 7.68 1.01
C GLY A 483 -39.49 6.53 1.99
N LYS A 484 -40.52 6.07 2.71
CA LYS A 484 -40.44 4.83 3.51
C LYS A 484 -40.55 3.59 2.62
N THR A 485 -40.05 2.49 3.14
CA THR A 485 -39.92 1.19 2.45
C THR A 485 -41.23 0.39 2.43
N ASP A 486 -41.20 -0.67 1.62
CA ASP A 486 -42.09 -1.84 1.65
C ASP A 486 -43.54 -1.59 1.15
N ASP A 487 -44.12 -2.47 0.32
CA ASP A 487 -44.09 -3.93 0.50
C ASP A 487 -44.03 -4.76 -0.81
N THR A 488 -43.93 -6.08 -0.63
CA THR A 488 -43.68 -7.11 -1.65
C THR A 488 -44.98 -7.81 -2.08
N ILE A 489 -45.10 -8.21 -3.35
CA ILE A 489 -46.26 -9.00 -3.84
C ILE A 489 -45.83 -10.30 -4.54
N LYS A 490 -46.18 -11.43 -3.92
CA LYS A 490 -46.82 -12.64 -4.50
C LYS A 490 -47.28 -13.54 -3.32
N ILE A 491 -48.56 -13.90 -3.18
CA ILE A 491 -49.33 -14.89 -4.00
C ILE A 491 -48.66 -16.27 -3.81
N ASN A 492 -49.25 -17.28 -3.14
CA ASN A 492 -50.65 -17.62 -2.81
C ASN A 492 -50.77 -18.09 -1.31
N ASP A 493 -51.88 -18.53 -0.71
CA ASP A 493 -53.05 -19.28 -1.23
C ASP A 493 -54.35 -19.12 -0.40
N SER A 494 -55.42 -19.78 -0.86
CA SER A 494 -56.79 -19.91 -0.33
C SER A 494 -57.07 -19.69 1.18
N CYS A 495 -58.16 -18.96 1.48
CA CYS A 495 -59.41 -19.56 2.02
C CYS A 495 -60.58 -18.57 2.02
N GLU A 496 -61.82 -19.08 2.10
CA GLU A 496 -63.05 -18.28 2.19
C GLU A 496 -63.30 -17.80 3.63
N ASP A 497 -63.77 -16.56 3.82
CA ASP A 497 -65.02 -16.35 4.57
C ASP A 497 -65.66 -14.97 4.28
N LYS A 498 -66.92 -14.80 4.71
CA LYS A 498 -67.76 -13.62 4.47
C LYS A 498 -67.76 -12.69 5.69
N ASN A 499 -67.58 -11.40 5.47
CA ASN A 499 -68.26 -10.39 6.29
C ASN A 499 -68.35 -9.03 5.58
N SER A 500 -69.49 -8.34 5.71
CA SER A 500 -69.70 -7.00 5.16
C SER A 500 -69.59 -5.94 6.25
N ILE A 501 -68.75 -4.92 6.05
CA ILE A 501 -68.72 -3.73 6.90
C ILE A 501 -68.89 -2.46 6.03
N HIS A 502 -69.46 -1.44 6.65
CA HIS A 502 -70.14 -0.32 5.99
C HIS A 502 -69.20 0.66 5.27
N VAL A 503 -69.65 1.17 4.12
CA VAL A 503 -69.08 2.35 3.45
C VAL A 503 -69.48 3.64 4.17
N PRO A 504 -68.55 4.56 4.48
CA PRO A 504 -68.80 5.99 4.58
C PRO A 504 -68.58 6.68 3.22
N LYS A 505 -69.46 7.61 2.85
CA LYS A 505 -69.36 8.42 1.61
C LYS A 505 -68.79 9.81 1.90
N GLN A 506 -68.14 10.39 0.88
CA GLN A 506 -67.81 11.83 0.72
C GLN A 506 -66.75 12.35 1.73
N THR A 507 -65.84 13.25 1.34
CA THR A 507 -66.10 14.55 0.71
C THR A 507 -65.05 15.04 -0.32
N ASP A 508 -65.56 15.86 -1.24
CA ASP A 508 -64.95 17.05 -1.87
C ASP A 508 -63.57 16.97 -2.55
N SER A 509 -63.61 16.61 -3.84
CA SER A 509 -62.52 16.80 -4.79
C SER A 509 -62.22 18.27 -5.10
N LYS A 510 -61.10 18.82 -4.61
CA LYS A 510 -60.53 20.08 -5.13
C LYS A 510 -59.71 19.81 -6.40
N LYS A 511 -60.17 20.30 -7.56
CA LYS A 511 -59.41 20.27 -8.81
C LYS A 511 -58.25 21.28 -8.76
N ILE A 512 -57.05 20.83 -8.43
CA ILE A 512 -55.82 21.59 -8.70
C ILE A 512 -55.47 21.42 -10.19
N GLN A 513 -55.57 22.50 -10.97
CA GLN A 513 -55.05 22.52 -12.33
C GLN A 513 -53.53 22.67 -12.28
N ILE A 514 -52.82 21.54 -12.25
CA ILE A 514 -51.36 21.54 -12.44
C ILE A 514 -51.09 21.99 -13.88
N ALA A 515 -50.44 23.14 -14.05
CA ALA A 515 -50.07 23.65 -15.36
C ALA A 515 -49.12 22.64 -16.04
N LYS A 516 -49.46 22.24 -17.28
CA LYS A 516 -48.73 21.21 -18.03
C LYS A 516 -47.42 21.78 -18.58
N LEU A 517 -46.43 21.91 -17.70
CA LEU A 517 -45.07 22.32 -18.03
C LEU A 517 -44.48 21.37 -19.07
N GLU A 518 -44.31 21.85 -20.30
CA GLU A 518 -43.69 21.08 -21.38
C GLU A 518 -42.19 20.95 -21.15
N LEU A 519 -41.80 19.89 -20.43
CA LEU A 519 -40.43 19.45 -20.28
C LEU A 519 -39.78 19.31 -21.65
N LYS A 520 -38.94 20.29 -22.01
CA LYS A 520 -38.15 20.30 -23.23
C LYS A 520 -37.31 19.03 -23.26
N LYS A 521 -37.62 18.13 -24.21
CA LYS A 521 -36.92 16.84 -24.35
C LYS A 521 -35.40 17.08 -24.35
N PRO A 522 -34.63 16.40 -23.50
CA PRO A 522 -33.19 16.66 -23.40
C PRO A 522 -32.54 16.43 -24.77
N LYS A 523 -31.60 17.32 -25.14
CA LYS A 523 -30.85 17.18 -26.40
C LYS A 523 -30.04 15.88 -26.31
N LYS A 524 -30.31 14.92 -27.19
CA LYS A 524 -29.57 13.66 -27.25
C LYS A 524 -28.09 13.97 -27.53
N ILE A 525 -27.26 13.85 -26.51
CA ILE A 525 -25.80 13.98 -26.63
C ILE A 525 -25.31 12.84 -27.54
N VAL A 526 -24.50 13.18 -28.53
CA VAL A 526 -23.82 12.21 -29.38
C VAL A 526 -22.40 12.06 -28.84
N LEU A 527 -22.09 10.88 -28.33
CA LEU A 527 -20.77 10.58 -27.79
C LEU A 527 -19.85 10.06 -28.90
N SER A 528 -18.61 10.56 -28.92
CA SER A 528 -17.56 10.05 -29.81
C SER A 528 -16.96 8.80 -29.18
N LYS A 529 -17.01 7.67 -29.89
CA LYS A 529 -16.58 6.37 -29.35
C LYS A 529 -16.04 5.45 -30.44
N VAL A 530 -15.16 4.53 -30.03
CA VAL A 530 -14.56 3.50 -30.89
C VAL A 530 -14.56 2.14 -30.18
N PRO A 531 -14.64 1.00 -30.89
CA PRO A 531 -14.53 -0.33 -30.28
C PRO A 531 -13.23 -0.49 -29.49
N LEU A 532 -13.27 -1.19 -28.35
CA LEU A 532 -12.12 -1.33 -27.46
C LEU A 532 -10.88 -1.91 -28.17
N ILE A 533 -11.06 -2.96 -28.98
CA ILE A 533 -9.98 -3.57 -29.78
C ILE A 533 -9.36 -2.62 -30.81
N ALA A 534 -10.11 -1.63 -31.30
CA ALA A 534 -9.59 -0.60 -32.21
C ALA A 534 -8.92 0.59 -31.47
N TYR A 535 -9.19 0.73 -30.17
CA TYR A 535 -8.54 1.72 -29.32
C TYR A 535 -7.17 1.25 -28.80
N ILE A 536 -7.05 -0.03 -28.46
CA ILE A 536 -5.83 -0.62 -27.90
C ILE A 536 -4.80 -0.83 -29.04
N LYS A 537 -3.76 -0.01 -29.04
CA LYS A 537 -2.57 -0.14 -29.89
C LYS A 537 -1.44 -0.89 -29.17
N ASN A 538 -1.23 -0.55 -27.89
CA ASN A 538 -0.30 -1.22 -26.99
C ASN A 538 -1.05 -1.70 -25.75
N LEU A 539 -0.76 -2.93 -25.32
CA LEU A 539 -1.25 -3.50 -24.07
C LEU A 539 -0.07 -4.19 -23.37
N THR A 540 0.18 -3.84 -22.11
CA THR A 540 1.25 -4.44 -21.30
C THR A 540 0.68 -4.80 -19.94
N ALA A 541 0.75 -6.06 -19.55
CA ALA A 541 0.44 -6.49 -18.18
C ALA A 541 1.69 -6.43 -17.31
N ILE A 542 1.56 -5.92 -16.08
CA ILE A 542 2.62 -5.93 -15.07
C ILE A 542 2.07 -6.58 -13.81
N ASP A 543 2.74 -7.66 -13.37
CA ASP A 543 2.43 -8.34 -12.12
C ASP A 543 3.18 -7.64 -10.97
N GLY A 544 2.47 -6.77 -10.25
CA GLY A 544 2.95 -6.15 -9.03
C GLY A 544 2.79 -7.06 -7.80
N SER A 545 3.38 -6.68 -6.68
CA SER A 545 3.39 -7.47 -5.44
C SER A 545 2.00 -7.72 -4.83
N MET A 546 1.07 -6.77 -5.00
CA MET A 546 -0.30 -6.83 -4.47
C MET A 546 -1.36 -7.03 -5.56
N PHE A 547 -1.08 -6.57 -6.79
CA PHE A 547 -2.05 -6.46 -7.87
C PHE A 547 -1.40 -6.67 -9.24
N LYS A 548 -2.16 -7.26 -10.17
CA LYS A 548 -1.84 -7.22 -11.60
C LYS A 548 -2.44 -5.95 -12.21
N ASP A 549 -1.61 -5.13 -12.84
CA ASP A 549 -2.02 -3.92 -13.55
C ASP A 549 -1.89 -4.09 -15.07
N ILE A 550 -2.74 -3.37 -15.79
CA ILE A 550 -2.83 -3.37 -17.25
C ILE A 550 -2.58 -1.95 -17.75
N ILE A 551 -1.51 -1.80 -18.52
CA ILE A 551 -1.09 -0.55 -19.14
C ILE A 551 -1.61 -0.50 -20.57
N ILE A 552 -2.41 0.52 -20.87
CA ILE A 552 -3.12 0.70 -22.14
C ILE A 552 -2.53 1.91 -22.86
N ASN A 553 -2.08 1.69 -24.10
CA ASN A 553 -1.50 2.72 -24.98
C ASN A 553 -0.33 3.51 -24.36
N GLU A 554 0.37 2.93 -23.37
CA GLU A 554 1.43 3.59 -22.59
C GLU A 554 0.95 4.92 -21.94
N LYS A 555 -0.37 5.08 -21.75
CA LYS A 555 -1.05 6.31 -21.31
C LYS A 555 -1.96 6.11 -20.08
N PHE A 556 -2.52 4.91 -19.90
CA PHE A 556 -3.41 4.60 -18.78
C PHE A 556 -2.93 3.34 -18.07
N VAL A 557 -3.02 3.32 -16.73
CA VAL A 557 -2.80 2.12 -15.91
C VAL A 557 -4.07 1.84 -15.14
N ILE A 558 -4.62 0.63 -15.29
CA ILE A 558 -5.80 0.19 -14.54
C ILE A 558 -5.59 -1.22 -13.99
N ASN A 559 -6.22 -1.54 -12.87
CA ASN A 559 -6.16 -2.88 -12.30
C ASN A 559 -6.76 -3.92 -13.27
N PHE A 560 -6.19 -5.13 -13.32
CA PHE A 560 -6.65 -6.23 -14.16
C PHE A 560 -8.15 -6.55 -13.99
N LEU A 561 -8.67 -6.52 -12.77
CA LEU A 561 -10.10 -6.73 -12.52
C LEU A 561 -10.95 -5.62 -13.14
N SER A 562 -10.49 -4.37 -13.09
CA SER A 562 -11.14 -3.25 -13.79
C SER A 562 -11.09 -3.43 -15.31
N PHE A 563 -9.94 -3.84 -15.87
CA PHE A 563 -9.81 -4.14 -17.29
C PHE A 563 -10.82 -5.21 -17.74
N CYS A 564 -10.95 -6.30 -16.99
CA CYS A 564 -11.91 -7.39 -17.23
C CYS A 564 -13.35 -7.11 -16.76
N PHE A 565 -13.67 -5.89 -16.31
CA PHE A 565 -14.99 -5.50 -15.78
C PHE A 565 -15.48 -6.42 -14.63
N ILE A 566 -14.59 -6.82 -13.73
CA ILE A 566 -14.87 -7.64 -12.56
C ILE A 566 -14.89 -6.75 -11.32
N ALA A 567 -16.05 -6.60 -10.70
CA ALA A 567 -16.21 -5.90 -9.42
C ALA A 567 -16.18 -6.90 -8.24
N HIS A 568 -15.85 -6.41 -7.04
CA HIS A 568 -15.96 -7.18 -5.80
C HIS A 568 -17.29 -6.87 -5.09
N GLU A 569 -18.10 -7.89 -4.82
CA GLU A 569 -19.41 -7.77 -4.18
C GLU A 569 -19.46 -8.66 -2.92
N LYS A 570 -19.17 -8.04 -1.76
CA LYS A 570 -19.12 -8.63 -0.39
C LYS A 570 -18.06 -9.72 -0.19
N HIS A 571 -18.28 -10.90 -0.77
CA HIS A 571 -17.44 -12.10 -0.64
C HIS A 571 -17.25 -12.84 -1.97
N LEU A 572 -17.85 -12.32 -3.04
CA LEU A 572 -17.76 -12.86 -4.40
C LEU A 572 -17.26 -11.77 -5.35
N TYR A 573 -16.77 -12.20 -6.49
CA TYR A 573 -16.47 -11.33 -7.62
C TYR A 573 -17.59 -11.44 -8.65
N LYS A 574 -17.83 -10.38 -9.42
CA LYS A 574 -18.91 -10.32 -10.39
C LYS A 574 -18.45 -9.66 -11.68
N CYS A 575 -18.54 -10.39 -12.79
CA CYS A 575 -18.31 -9.79 -14.09
C CYS A 575 -19.53 -8.97 -14.50
N ILE A 576 -19.34 -7.66 -14.65
CA ILE A 576 -20.36 -6.69 -15.03
C ILE A 576 -20.88 -6.97 -16.45
N LEU A 577 -20.03 -7.50 -17.35
CA LEU A 577 -20.40 -7.80 -18.73
C LEU A 577 -21.20 -9.10 -18.88
N CYS A 578 -20.81 -10.16 -18.17
CA CYS A 578 -21.47 -11.47 -18.23
C CYS A 578 -22.67 -11.57 -17.27
N GLU A 579 -22.76 -10.65 -16.31
CA GLU A 579 -23.69 -10.68 -15.16
C GLU A 579 -23.54 -11.95 -14.29
N GLU A 580 -22.35 -12.57 -14.32
CA GLU A 580 -21.99 -13.80 -13.59
C GLU A 580 -21.21 -13.48 -12.31
N SER A 581 -21.56 -14.17 -11.22
CA SER A 581 -20.83 -14.15 -9.94
C SER A 581 -19.92 -15.37 -9.79
N MET A 582 -18.72 -15.17 -9.24
CA MET A 582 -17.64 -16.16 -9.17
C MET A 582 -16.80 -16.01 -7.88
N THR A 583 -16.07 -17.07 -7.51
CA THR A 583 -15.03 -17.02 -6.48
C THR A 583 -13.73 -16.43 -7.06
N PHE A 584 -12.80 -16.03 -6.19
CA PHE A 584 -11.49 -15.49 -6.62
C PHE A 584 -10.73 -16.44 -7.57
N ASN A 585 -10.68 -17.73 -7.24
CA ASN A 585 -9.95 -18.73 -8.03
C ASN A 585 -10.51 -18.86 -9.46
N ASN A 586 -11.81 -18.69 -9.63
CA ASN A 586 -12.50 -18.87 -10.90
C ASN A 586 -12.41 -17.63 -11.82
N ILE A 587 -11.79 -16.53 -11.37
CA ILE A 587 -11.63 -15.30 -12.15
C ILE A 587 -10.88 -15.57 -13.47
N LEU A 588 -9.75 -16.28 -13.41
CA LEU A 588 -8.92 -16.53 -14.59
C LEU A 588 -9.62 -17.44 -15.60
N ASP A 589 -10.36 -18.44 -15.12
CA ASP A 589 -11.14 -19.34 -15.99
C ASP A 589 -12.29 -18.58 -16.67
N HIS A 590 -13.00 -17.71 -15.92
CA HIS A 590 -14.07 -16.89 -16.47
C HIS A 590 -13.56 -15.90 -17.53
N THR A 591 -12.43 -15.22 -17.29
CA THR A 591 -11.86 -14.25 -18.24
C THR A 591 -11.36 -14.88 -19.53
N GLN A 592 -11.10 -16.19 -19.54
CA GLN A 592 -10.74 -16.98 -20.73
C GLN A 592 -11.95 -17.60 -21.45
N THR A 593 -13.19 -17.32 -21.02
CA THR A 593 -14.37 -17.84 -21.72
C THR A 593 -14.64 -17.07 -23.01
N PRO A 594 -14.99 -17.73 -24.13
CA PRO A 594 -15.38 -17.05 -25.37
C PRO A 594 -16.59 -16.11 -25.22
N ARG A 595 -17.40 -16.28 -24.17
CA ARG A 595 -18.47 -15.36 -23.78
C ARG A 595 -17.90 -14.02 -23.28
N HIS A 596 -16.92 -14.09 -22.37
CA HIS A 596 -16.27 -12.92 -21.78
C HIS A 596 -15.45 -12.16 -22.82
N ASP A 597 -14.62 -12.86 -23.61
CA ASP A 597 -13.85 -12.28 -24.71
C ASP A 597 -14.75 -11.52 -25.70
N LYS A 598 -15.85 -12.15 -26.12
CA LYS A 598 -16.82 -11.51 -27.02
C LYS A 598 -17.39 -10.23 -26.38
N ALA A 599 -17.83 -10.30 -25.12
CA ALA A 599 -18.44 -9.17 -24.45
C ALA A 599 -17.45 -7.99 -24.25
N ILE A 600 -16.18 -8.27 -23.95
CA ILE A 600 -15.12 -7.23 -23.90
C ILE A 600 -14.95 -6.56 -25.26
N ASN A 601 -14.87 -7.34 -26.34
CA ASN A 601 -14.68 -6.83 -27.70
C ASN A 601 -15.86 -6.01 -28.23
N GLU A 602 -17.08 -6.24 -27.73
CA GLU A 602 -18.27 -5.45 -28.06
C GLU A 602 -18.34 -4.09 -27.32
N THR A 603 -17.52 -3.87 -26.29
CA THR A 603 -17.46 -2.57 -25.58
C THR A 603 -16.77 -1.47 -26.40
N SER A 604 -17.15 -0.21 -26.15
CA SER A 604 -16.58 0.96 -26.84
C SER A 604 -15.92 1.94 -25.86
N VAL A 605 -14.74 2.47 -26.19
CA VAL A 605 -14.06 3.54 -25.45
C VAL A 605 -14.62 4.89 -25.87
N ILE A 606 -14.93 5.76 -24.89
CA ILE A 606 -15.38 7.14 -25.13
C ILE A 606 -14.17 8.07 -25.33
N LEU A 607 -14.21 8.91 -26.36
CA LEU A 607 -13.09 9.75 -26.81
C LEU A 607 -13.21 11.24 -26.43
N GLN A 608 -14.27 11.66 -25.73
CA GLN A 608 -14.51 13.08 -25.42
C GLN A 608 -13.74 13.62 -24.22
N VAL A 609 -13.12 12.74 -23.41
CA VAL A 609 -12.34 13.16 -22.24
C VAL A 609 -10.99 12.46 -22.29
N ASP A 610 -10.05 13.06 -23.02
CA ASP A 610 -8.74 12.45 -23.36
C ASP A 610 -7.88 12.03 -22.16
N SER A 611 -8.15 12.54 -20.96
CA SER A 611 -7.44 12.17 -19.73
C SER A 611 -8.11 11.04 -18.92
N GLU A 612 -9.17 10.43 -19.47
CA GLU A 612 -9.97 9.39 -18.80
C GLU A 612 -10.05 8.12 -19.64
N PHE A 613 -10.14 6.96 -18.98
CA PHE A 613 -10.40 5.68 -19.64
C PHE A 613 -11.82 5.20 -19.33
N ILE A 614 -12.79 5.70 -20.10
CA ILE A 614 -14.22 5.41 -19.93
C ILE A 614 -14.70 4.47 -21.03
N ARG A 615 -15.44 3.42 -20.67
CA ARG A 615 -16.00 2.44 -21.61
C ARG A 615 -17.52 2.38 -21.52
N GLU A 616 -18.22 2.43 -22.64
CA GLU A 616 -19.65 2.14 -22.72
C GLU A 616 -19.85 0.62 -22.90
N LEU A 617 -20.58 0.00 -21.97
CA LEU A 617 -20.83 -1.44 -21.94
C LEU A 617 -22.11 -1.79 -22.72
N GLN A 618 -23.12 -0.93 -22.58
CA GLN A 618 -24.43 -0.98 -23.21
C GLN A 618 -24.87 0.47 -23.44
N PRO A 619 -25.74 0.78 -24.43
CA PRO A 619 -26.16 2.15 -24.71
C PRO A 619 -26.61 2.93 -23.46
N GLY A 620 -25.84 3.93 -23.05
CA GLY A 620 -26.08 4.76 -21.86
C GLY A 620 -25.47 4.27 -20.53
N LYS A 621 -24.90 3.06 -20.45
CA LYS A 621 -24.16 2.58 -19.27
C LYS A 621 -22.65 2.76 -19.47
N PHE A 622 -21.99 3.46 -18.54
CA PHE A 622 -20.57 3.84 -18.64
C PHE A 622 -19.76 3.31 -17.47
N HIS A 623 -18.59 2.71 -17.74
CA HIS A 623 -17.62 2.18 -16.79
C HIS A 623 -16.40 3.12 -16.70
N CYS A 624 -16.01 3.51 -15.48
CA CYS A 624 -14.76 4.21 -15.22
C CYS A 624 -13.64 3.18 -14.99
N GLY A 625 -12.62 3.18 -15.85
CA GLY A 625 -11.48 2.27 -15.75
C GLY A 625 -10.62 2.44 -14.51
N PHE A 626 -10.52 3.65 -13.95
CA PHE A 626 -9.73 3.89 -12.74
C PHE A 626 -10.44 3.36 -11.48
N CYS A 627 -11.73 3.68 -11.31
CA CYS A 627 -12.48 3.34 -10.09
C CYS A 627 -13.20 1.98 -10.16
N ASN A 628 -13.32 1.36 -11.33
CA ASN A 628 -14.09 0.14 -11.57
C ASN A 628 -15.60 0.27 -11.23
N ILE A 629 -16.15 1.48 -11.44
CA ILE A 629 -17.55 1.84 -11.14
C ILE A 629 -18.34 1.98 -12.44
N VAL A 630 -19.64 1.64 -12.41
CA VAL A 630 -20.59 1.86 -13.52
C VAL A 630 -21.60 2.94 -13.14
N LYS A 631 -21.93 3.81 -14.12
CA LYS A 631 -23.00 4.80 -14.05
C LYS A 631 -24.06 4.55 -15.12
N SER A 632 -25.30 4.97 -14.86
CA SER A 632 -26.49 4.67 -15.68
C SER A 632 -26.82 5.75 -16.71
N SER A 633 -26.07 6.85 -16.70
CA SER A 633 -26.16 7.95 -17.66
C SER A 633 -24.79 8.62 -17.85
N TRP A 634 -24.66 9.44 -18.89
CA TRP A 634 -23.43 10.21 -19.12
C TRP A 634 -23.27 11.34 -18.10
N ASP A 635 -24.38 11.93 -17.64
CA ASP A 635 -24.35 13.04 -16.69
C ASP A 635 -23.90 12.56 -15.29
N GLU A 636 -24.37 11.38 -14.84
CA GLU A 636 -23.81 10.67 -13.66
C GLU A 636 -22.32 10.33 -13.81
N MET A 637 -21.84 10.06 -15.02
CA MET A 637 -20.43 9.80 -15.28
C MET A 637 -19.62 11.10 -15.16
N LEU A 638 -20.08 12.21 -15.74
CA LEU A 638 -19.44 13.53 -15.56
C LEU A 638 -19.38 13.94 -14.08
N GLU A 639 -20.46 13.74 -13.32
CA GLU A 639 -20.50 13.92 -11.87
C GLU A 639 -19.44 13.05 -11.15
N HIS A 640 -19.32 11.77 -11.54
CA HIS A 640 -18.30 10.86 -10.99
C HIS A 640 -16.87 11.34 -11.24
N LEU A 641 -16.55 11.86 -12.44
CA LEU A 641 -15.22 12.35 -12.76
C LEU A 641 -14.79 13.54 -11.88
N GLU A 642 -15.75 14.29 -11.34
CA GLU A 642 -15.49 15.40 -10.44
C GLU A 642 -15.36 14.99 -8.95
N THR A 643 -15.66 13.75 -8.56
CA THR A 643 -15.51 13.32 -7.16
C THR A 643 -14.04 13.21 -6.73
N SER A 644 -13.77 13.44 -5.45
CA SER A 644 -12.42 13.28 -4.87
C SER A 644 -11.87 11.87 -5.10
N SER A 645 -12.68 10.84 -4.83
CA SER A 645 -12.32 9.43 -5.03
C SER A 645 -11.93 9.08 -6.47
N HIS A 646 -12.52 9.73 -7.48
CA HIS A 646 -12.07 9.57 -8.87
C HIS A 646 -10.71 10.24 -9.10
N LYS A 647 -10.55 11.47 -8.62
CA LYS A 647 -9.30 12.24 -8.72
C LYS A 647 -8.14 11.51 -8.01
N GLU A 648 -8.39 10.92 -6.86
CA GLU A 648 -7.48 10.04 -6.11
C GLU A 648 -7.13 8.77 -6.89
N GLY A 649 -8.13 8.03 -7.38
CA GLY A 649 -7.91 6.79 -8.15
C GLY A 649 -7.12 7.02 -9.43
N LYS A 650 -7.40 8.12 -10.13
CA LYS A 650 -6.66 8.60 -11.30
C LYS A 650 -5.22 9.02 -10.95
N ASN A 651 -5.02 9.74 -9.84
CA ASN A 651 -3.67 10.11 -9.39
C ASN A 651 -2.84 8.87 -9.00
N SER A 652 -3.45 7.87 -8.34
CA SER A 652 -2.83 6.58 -8.03
C SER A 652 -2.46 5.79 -9.29
N ALA A 653 -3.29 5.83 -10.34
CA ALA A 653 -2.99 5.24 -11.64
C ALA A 653 -1.81 5.96 -12.34
N ASN A 654 -1.80 7.30 -12.33
CA ASN A 654 -0.72 8.11 -12.91
C ASN A 654 0.62 7.89 -12.19
N TRP A 655 0.62 7.84 -10.86
CA TRP A 655 1.83 7.55 -10.08
C TRP A 655 2.40 6.17 -10.41
N ARG A 656 1.54 5.14 -10.53
CA ARG A 656 1.96 3.80 -10.96
C ARG A 656 2.51 3.79 -12.39
N LEU A 657 1.93 4.55 -13.32
CA LEU A 657 2.48 4.70 -14.68
C LEU A 657 3.92 5.23 -14.65
N MET A 658 4.22 6.23 -13.82
CA MET A 658 5.57 6.76 -13.66
C MET A 658 6.54 5.73 -13.07
N GLN A 659 6.10 4.93 -12.08
CA GLN A 659 6.94 3.83 -11.55
C GLN A 659 7.25 2.76 -12.61
N TYR A 660 6.33 2.53 -13.55
CA TYR A 660 6.50 1.56 -14.63
C TYR A 660 7.21 2.11 -15.88
N GLU A 661 7.43 3.42 -15.98
CA GLU A 661 8.08 4.07 -17.14
C GLU A 661 9.43 3.45 -17.53
N PRO A 662 10.38 3.13 -16.61
CA PRO A 662 11.64 2.49 -16.97
C PRO A 662 11.46 1.08 -17.58
N GLN A 663 10.47 0.33 -17.10
CA GLN A 663 10.14 -1.00 -17.61
C GLN A 663 9.43 -0.92 -18.97
N LEU A 664 8.56 0.07 -19.17
CA LEU A 664 7.93 0.35 -20.46
C LEU A 664 8.94 0.78 -21.51
N ALA A 665 9.88 1.67 -21.17
CA ALA A 665 10.97 2.07 -22.05
C ALA A 665 11.83 0.86 -22.47
N HIS A 666 12.19 -0.02 -21.52
CA HIS A 666 12.90 -1.26 -21.82
C HIS A 666 12.08 -2.19 -22.75
N ASN A 667 10.80 -2.41 -22.47
CA ASN A 667 9.92 -3.25 -23.29
C ASN A 667 9.66 -2.66 -24.68
N SER A 668 9.65 -1.34 -24.82
CA SER A 668 9.55 -0.64 -26.11
C SER A 668 10.84 -0.83 -26.93
N MET A 669 12.01 -0.65 -26.31
CA MET A 669 13.31 -0.91 -26.94
C MET A 669 13.46 -2.38 -27.39
N GLN A 670 13.04 -3.35 -26.57
CA GLN A 670 13.07 -4.77 -26.94
C GLN A 670 12.17 -5.08 -28.14
N ARG A 671 10.96 -4.49 -28.21
CA ARG A 671 10.08 -4.63 -29.38
C ARG A 671 10.70 -4.05 -30.65
N GLN A 672 11.24 -2.83 -30.59
CA GLN A 672 11.92 -2.20 -31.74
C GLN A 672 13.10 -3.02 -32.25
N ILE A 673 13.89 -3.62 -31.35
CA ILE A 673 14.99 -4.54 -31.73
C ILE A 673 14.44 -5.79 -32.42
N GLN A 674 13.37 -6.41 -31.89
CA GLN A 674 12.75 -7.59 -32.49
C GLN A 674 12.13 -7.31 -33.86
N GLU A 675 11.43 -6.18 -34.02
CA GLU A 675 10.87 -5.72 -35.30
C GLU A 675 11.98 -5.43 -36.33
N THR A 676 13.07 -4.78 -35.91
CA THR A 676 14.23 -4.51 -36.79
C THR A 676 14.88 -5.80 -37.26
N LEU A 677 15.14 -6.75 -36.34
CA LEU A 677 15.72 -8.05 -36.67
C LEU A 677 14.78 -8.89 -37.56
N PHE A 678 13.46 -8.82 -37.35
CA PHE A 678 12.48 -9.49 -38.20
C PHE A 678 12.48 -8.92 -39.62
N LEU A 679 12.53 -7.59 -39.78
CA LEU A 679 12.63 -6.93 -41.09
C LEU A 679 13.97 -7.22 -41.77
N GLU A 680 15.09 -7.25 -41.04
CA GLU A 680 16.38 -7.69 -41.57
C GLU A 680 16.39 -9.14 -42.03
N MET A 681 15.71 -10.04 -41.32
CA MET A 681 15.55 -11.43 -41.76
C MET A 681 14.66 -11.51 -43.00
N PHE A 682 13.53 -10.80 -43.02
CA PHE A 682 12.61 -10.76 -44.16
C PHE A 682 13.33 -10.28 -45.44
N ASN A 683 14.06 -9.17 -45.36
CA ASN A 683 14.85 -8.58 -46.46
C ASN A 683 16.13 -9.38 -46.82
N ARG A 684 16.34 -10.57 -46.24
CA ARG A 684 17.37 -11.55 -46.66
C ARG A 684 16.76 -12.83 -47.26
N PHE A 685 15.45 -13.02 -47.17
CA PHE A 685 14.72 -14.16 -47.74
C PHE A 685 13.89 -13.79 -48.98
N PHE A 686 13.67 -12.50 -49.24
CA PHE A 686 12.98 -11.94 -50.41
C PHE A 686 13.86 -10.91 -51.12
#